data_AF-A0A1V6ISK0-F1
#
_entry.id   AF-A0A1V6ISK0-F1
#
_cell.length_a   1.000
_cell.length_b   1.000
_cell.length_c   1.000
_cell.angle_alpha   90.00
_cell.angle_beta   90.00
_cell.angle_gamma   90.00
#
_symmetry.space_group_name_H-M   'P 1'
#
loop_
_entity.id
_entity.type
_entity.pdbx_description
1 polymer ?
#
loop_
_entity_poly.entity_id
_entity_poly.type
_entity_poly.pdbx_seq_one_letter_code
_entity_poly.pdbx_strand_id
1 'polypeptide(L)'
;MLRGVCDTKRFLDLVENFCLFQEVPGGLIKLTAKNHQYLGVNNALEALADIRHRDGKLGVFWHTQGSGKSVSMIFFAQKVMRKIPGNWTFVVVTDRQELDGQIYKNFASAGVVTEGRAQAESSEHLRQLLAEDHRYIFTLIHKFRIPEEVSTRNDIIVITDEAHRTQYDTLALNMRTALPNASFLAFTGTPLIVSEEKTKQVFGDYISVYDFQQSVDDGSTVRLYYENRIPELQLVNENLNEDMERLLEEAELDETQEKKLEREFGREYHLITREDRLEAVAKDVVAHFTGRGFQGKAMMICIDKATAIRMYDKVKKYWEKKIIALQEEKNAALEEKRSEIEERIARMKETDMAVVVSQGQNEIAEMNEKGLDIKPHRKRMVEEDLETKFKNPDDPFRLVFVCAMWMTGFDVPSCSTLYLDKPMRNHTLMQTIARANRVYPGKVSGLIVDYAGVFRNLEKALSIYGAGRGGDKPVEDKAALVAALRQALVETKSLCQEQGAHLNAIQSAEGFARVGLLDDAVDALVGTEEIKLRYLDLANTVQRLYKAVLPDPAAREFAIEVTPINVIADKIRALTPPADISLVMQQVEGLLDRSIATEGYIIRELSPPFGDEHWIDLSNIDFEKLAEKFKISRKRTINEKLKGQVAQKLMAMVRLNRTRMDYMERFQTMIDAYNAGSVNAEEFFKQLVDFAQSLNEEEKRAMGEQLNEEELALFDLLTKPQIEMSKADWEKVKATARQLLATLKAEKLVLDWRKRQQARAEVRVTIEKLLDYGLPKVYTPELFEQKTTAVFQHVYDSYYGYGRSVYTAA
;
A
#
# COMPACT_ATOMS: atom_id res chain seq x y z
N MET A 1 -11.12 -20.49 -5.25
CA MET A 1 -12.09 -19.39 -5.07
C MET A 1 -13.55 -19.87 -5.16
N LEU A 2 -14.00 -20.42 -6.29
CA LEU A 2 -15.41 -20.82 -6.51
C LEU A 2 -15.98 -21.79 -5.45
N ARG A 3 -15.25 -22.85 -5.07
CA ARG A 3 -15.70 -23.79 -4.02
C ARG A 3 -15.54 -23.25 -2.58
N GLY A 4 -14.79 -22.16 -2.42
CA GLY A 4 -14.49 -21.56 -1.12
C GLY A 4 -15.44 -20.41 -0.82
N VAL A 5 -15.20 -19.27 -1.47
CA VAL A 5 -15.90 -18.00 -1.27
C VAL A 5 -17.31 -18.02 -1.87
N CYS A 6 -17.50 -18.63 -3.05
CA CYS A 6 -18.78 -18.61 -3.77
C CYS A 6 -19.75 -19.73 -3.34
N ASP A 7 -19.44 -20.47 -2.28
CA ASP A 7 -20.45 -21.29 -1.61
C ASP A 7 -21.56 -20.36 -1.08
N THR A 8 -22.83 -20.68 -1.35
CA THR A 8 -23.95 -19.77 -1.07
C THR A 8 -23.98 -19.32 0.39
N LYS A 9 -23.72 -20.21 1.35
CA LYS A 9 -23.76 -19.86 2.77
C LYS A 9 -22.59 -18.94 3.14
N ARG A 10 -21.38 -19.27 2.69
CA ARG A 10 -20.19 -18.45 2.97
C ARG A 10 -20.22 -17.09 2.29
N PHE A 11 -20.70 -17.03 1.06
CA PHE A 11 -20.81 -15.78 0.32
C PHE A 11 -21.79 -14.83 1.00
N LEU A 12 -22.97 -15.31 1.37
CA LEU A 12 -23.96 -14.51 2.11
C LEU A 12 -23.41 -14.06 3.46
N ASP A 13 -22.73 -14.95 4.17
CA ASP A 13 -22.12 -14.60 5.46
C ASP A 13 -21.04 -13.52 5.33
N LEU A 14 -20.20 -13.60 4.29
CA LEU A 14 -19.18 -12.59 3.99
C LEU A 14 -19.80 -11.21 3.72
N VAL A 15 -20.86 -11.17 2.89
CA VAL A 15 -21.56 -9.92 2.55
C VAL A 15 -22.28 -9.35 3.76
N GLU A 16 -22.94 -10.20 4.55
CA GLU A 16 -23.78 -9.78 5.67
C GLU A 16 -22.98 -9.40 6.90
N ASN A 17 -21.91 -10.12 7.24
CA ASN A 17 -21.24 -10.02 8.55
C ASN A 17 -19.77 -9.60 8.47
N PHE A 18 -19.15 -9.63 7.29
CA PHE A 18 -17.72 -9.37 7.12
C PHE A 18 -17.41 -8.22 6.16
N CYS A 19 -18.34 -7.27 6.09
CA CYS A 19 -18.15 -5.97 5.43
C CYS A 19 -18.24 -4.86 6.49
N LEU A 20 -17.24 -3.99 6.54
CA LEU A 20 -17.16 -2.85 7.44
C LEU A 20 -16.93 -1.58 6.62
N PHE A 21 -17.49 -0.46 7.05
CA PHE A 21 -17.17 0.85 6.50
C PHE A 21 -16.42 1.63 7.58
N GLN A 22 -15.27 2.19 7.23
CA GLN A 22 -14.41 2.89 8.17
C GLN A 22 -14.07 4.27 7.62
N GLU A 23 -14.23 5.30 8.45
CA GLU A 23 -13.74 6.65 8.14
C GLU A 23 -12.22 6.71 8.32
N VAL A 24 -11.51 7.09 7.26
CA VAL A 24 -10.05 7.31 7.28
C VAL A 24 -9.73 8.67 6.67
N PRO A 25 -8.52 9.23 6.91
CA PRO A 25 -8.05 10.40 6.16
C PRO A 25 -8.13 10.13 4.65
N GLY A 26 -8.99 10.87 3.95
CA GLY A 26 -9.27 10.65 2.51
C GLY A 26 -10.66 10.12 2.19
N GLY A 27 -11.49 9.78 3.19
CA GLY A 27 -12.90 9.45 3.03
C GLY A 27 -13.31 8.11 3.65
N LEU A 28 -14.54 7.69 3.36
CA LEU A 28 -15.08 6.41 3.83
C LEU A 28 -14.52 5.26 2.98
N ILE A 29 -13.84 4.30 3.62
CA ILE A 29 -13.37 3.08 2.96
C ILE A 29 -14.25 1.89 3.34
N LYS A 30 -14.38 0.93 2.42
CA LYS A 30 -15.01 -0.36 2.68
C LYS A 30 -13.92 -1.41 2.92
N LEU A 31 -13.95 -2.05 4.08
CA LEU A 31 -13.11 -3.18 4.43
C LEU A 31 -13.91 -4.49 4.33
N THR A 32 -13.24 -5.54 3.86
CA THR A 32 -13.78 -6.91 3.87
C THR A 32 -12.83 -7.83 4.62
N ALA A 33 -13.35 -8.89 5.23
CA ALA A 33 -12.52 -9.80 6.00
C ALA A 33 -11.50 -10.55 5.15
N LYS A 34 -10.29 -10.68 5.70
CA LYS A 34 -9.28 -11.64 5.25
C LYS A 34 -9.66 -13.05 5.72
N ASN A 35 -9.04 -14.06 5.11
CA ASN A 35 -9.34 -15.48 5.36
C ASN A 35 -9.25 -15.85 6.86
N HIS A 36 -8.14 -15.50 7.52
CA HIS A 36 -7.94 -15.78 8.95
C HIS A 36 -8.96 -15.08 9.86
N GLN A 37 -9.42 -13.90 9.47
CA GLN A 37 -10.45 -13.15 10.21
C GLN A 37 -11.81 -13.84 10.05
N TYR A 38 -12.18 -14.24 8.83
CA TYR A 38 -13.42 -14.96 8.55
C TYR A 38 -13.50 -16.28 9.32
N LEU A 39 -12.45 -17.11 9.21
CA LEU A 39 -12.40 -18.41 9.88
C LEU A 39 -12.37 -18.26 11.39
N GLY A 40 -11.51 -17.38 11.92
CA GLY A 40 -11.37 -17.20 13.37
C GLY A 40 -12.66 -16.69 14.02
N VAL A 41 -13.32 -15.69 13.44
CA VAL A 41 -14.58 -15.15 13.96
C VAL A 41 -15.68 -16.21 13.94
N ASN A 42 -15.74 -17.05 12.89
CA ASN A 42 -16.71 -18.14 12.83
C ASN A 42 -16.45 -19.21 13.89
N ASN A 43 -15.19 -19.59 14.12
CA ASN A 43 -14.82 -20.51 15.20
C ASN A 43 -15.20 -19.94 16.58
N ALA A 44 -15.06 -18.63 16.78
CA ALA A 44 -15.48 -17.96 18.01
C ALA A 44 -17.01 -17.97 18.21
N LEU A 45 -17.79 -17.87 17.12
CA LEU A 45 -19.24 -18.02 17.18
C LEU A 45 -19.66 -19.45 17.53
N GLU A 46 -18.99 -20.45 16.96
CA GLU A 46 -19.22 -21.85 17.32
C GLU A 46 -18.89 -22.10 18.79
N ALA A 47 -17.80 -21.50 19.30
CA ALA A 47 -17.45 -21.55 20.72
C ALA A 47 -18.50 -20.88 21.61
N LEU A 48 -19.05 -19.73 21.19
CA LEU A 48 -20.10 -19.02 21.91
C LEU A 48 -21.42 -19.81 21.94
N ALA A 49 -21.75 -20.53 20.87
CA ALA A 49 -22.92 -21.41 20.85
C ALA A 49 -22.82 -22.56 21.87
N ASP A 50 -21.60 -22.97 22.23
CA ASP A 50 -21.30 -24.05 23.18
C ASP A 50 -20.75 -23.52 24.53
N ILE A 51 -20.99 -22.25 24.85
CA ILE A 51 -20.30 -21.55 25.94
C ILE A 51 -20.51 -22.17 27.33
N ARG A 52 -21.66 -22.83 27.54
CA ARG A 52 -21.99 -23.50 28.81
C ARG A 52 -21.09 -24.68 29.12
N HIS A 53 -20.71 -25.47 28.11
CA HIS A 53 -19.78 -26.59 28.28
C HIS A 53 -18.32 -26.12 28.32
N ARG A 54 -18.08 -24.85 27.94
CA ARG A 54 -16.76 -24.24 27.87
C ARG A 54 -16.43 -23.35 29.07
N ASP A 55 -17.28 -23.28 30.10
CA ASP A 55 -17.00 -22.52 31.33
C ASP A 55 -16.65 -21.04 31.02
N GLY A 56 -17.41 -20.44 30.10
CA GLY A 56 -17.20 -19.06 29.65
C GLY A 56 -15.96 -18.84 28.76
N LYS A 57 -15.29 -19.90 28.28
CA LYS A 57 -14.04 -19.80 27.48
C LYS A 57 -14.34 -19.82 25.98
N LEU A 58 -14.19 -18.68 25.32
CA LEU A 58 -14.38 -18.58 23.86
C LEU A 58 -13.13 -19.02 23.09
N GLY A 59 -11.95 -18.83 23.67
CA GLY A 59 -10.67 -19.22 23.11
C GLY A 59 -9.72 -18.05 22.88
N VAL A 60 -8.59 -18.37 22.25
CA VAL A 60 -7.52 -17.41 21.95
C VAL A 60 -7.33 -17.28 20.44
N PHE A 61 -7.28 -16.04 19.96
CA PHE A 61 -6.79 -15.64 18.64
C PHE A 61 -5.31 -15.33 18.74
N TRP A 62 -4.47 -16.18 18.17
CA TRP A 62 -3.07 -15.88 17.94
C TRP A 62 -2.89 -15.36 16.53
N HIS A 63 -2.98 -14.04 16.38
CA HIS A 63 -2.89 -13.38 15.08
C HIS A 63 -1.74 -12.38 15.12
N THR A 64 -0.76 -12.55 14.24
CA THR A 64 0.45 -11.71 14.20
C THR A 64 0.13 -10.22 14.15
N GLN A 65 1.05 -9.39 14.62
CA GLN A 65 0.82 -7.96 14.69
C GLN A 65 0.67 -7.34 13.29
N GLY A 66 -0.42 -6.60 13.09
CA GLY A 66 -0.79 -6.03 11.78
C GLY A 66 -1.67 -6.89 10.89
N SER A 67 -2.07 -8.08 11.37
CA SER A 67 -3.05 -8.95 10.73
C SER A 67 -4.49 -8.40 10.73
N GLY A 68 -4.76 -7.31 11.46
CA GLY A 68 -6.10 -6.75 11.62
C GLY A 68 -6.89 -7.36 12.80
N LYS A 69 -6.25 -7.55 13.96
CA LYS A 69 -6.90 -8.04 15.19
C LYS A 69 -8.12 -7.22 15.59
N SER A 70 -7.99 -5.89 15.67
CA SER A 70 -9.11 -5.00 16.04
C SER A 70 -10.30 -5.11 15.06
N VAL A 71 -10.03 -5.32 13.77
CA VAL A 71 -11.08 -5.56 12.76
C VAL A 71 -11.80 -6.90 13.01
N SER A 72 -11.06 -7.93 13.43
CA SER A 72 -11.66 -9.22 13.83
C SER A 72 -12.54 -9.10 15.07
N MET A 73 -12.14 -8.27 16.06
CA MET A 73 -12.96 -7.97 17.23
C MET A 73 -14.28 -7.31 16.82
N ILE A 74 -14.23 -6.35 15.89
CA ILE A 74 -15.41 -5.68 15.35
C ILE A 74 -16.32 -6.67 14.62
N PHE A 75 -15.78 -7.49 13.72
CA PHE A 75 -16.55 -8.51 13.01
C PHE A 75 -17.22 -9.50 13.96
N PHE A 76 -16.48 -9.97 14.98
CA PHE A 76 -17.03 -10.85 16.00
C PHE A 76 -18.20 -10.18 16.73
N ALA A 77 -17.99 -8.99 17.29
CA ALA A 77 -19.01 -8.31 18.07
C ALA A 77 -20.27 -7.99 17.25
N GLN A 78 -20.09 -7.47 16.02
CA GLN A 78 -21.20 -7.17 15.12
C GLN A 78 -21.96 -8.43 14.68
N LYS A 79 -21.25 -9.53 14.41
CA LYS A 79 -21.88 -10.77 14.01
C LYS A 79 -22.67 -11.41 15.15
N VAL A 80 -22.14 -11.39 16.38
CA VAL A 80 -22.87 -11.82 17.59
C VAL A 80 -24.17 -11.03 17.72
N MET A 81 -24.13 -9.70 17.63
CA MET A 81 -25.31 -8.84 17.71
C MET A 81 -26.36 -9.14 16.63
N ARG A 82 -25.94 -9.51 15.41
CA ARG A 82 -26.84 -9.81 14.29
C ARG A 82 -27.43 -11.22 14.36
N LYS A 83 -26.67 -12.19 14.85
CA LYS A 83 -26.98 -13.62 14.71
C LYS A 83 -27.41 -14.30 16.00
N ILE A 84 -27.08 -13.74 17.16
CA ILE A 84 -27.33 -14.36 18.45
C ILE A 84 -28.24 -13.44 19.27
N PRO A 85 -29.47 -13.86 19.60
CA PRO A 85 -30.39 -13.05 20.38
C PRO A 85 -29.86 -12.85 21.80
N GLY A 86 -29.92 -11.63 22.32
CA GLY A 86 -29.47 -11.27 23.66
C GLY A 86 -29.16 -9.79 23.79
N ASN A 87 -29.08 -9.28 25.02
CA ASN A 87 -28.65 -7.90 25.28
C ASN A 87 -27.13 -7.84 25.50
N TRP A 88 -26.39 -8.19 24.45
CA TRP A 88 -24.95 -8.38 24.56
C TRP A 88 -24.21 -7.07 24.90
N THR A 89 -23.30 -7.13 25.87
CA THR A 89 -22.35 -6.06 26.16
C THR A 89 -20.93 -6.57 25.91
N PHE A 90 -20.15 -5.86 25.10
CA PHE A 90 -18.75 -6.18 24.82
C PHE A 90 -17.82 -5.31 25.66
N VAL A 91 -17.03 -5.93 26.53
CA VAL A 91 -16.02 -5.25 27.35
C VAL A 91 -14.65 -5.48 26.71
N VAL A 92 -14.13 -4.46 26.02
CA VAL A 92 -12.80 -4.48 25.41
C VAL A 92 -11.77 -4.09 26.46
N VAL A 93 -10.86 -5.00 26.76
CA VAL A 93 -9.85 -4.84 27.80
C VAL A 93 -8.46 -4.76 27.17
N THR A 94 -7.74 -3.70 27.51
CA THR A 94 -6.36 -3.47 27.10
C THR A 94 -5.47 -3.27 28.32
N ASP A 95 -4.17 -3.29 28.14
CA ASP A 95 -3.20 -3.06 29.22
C ASP A 95 -2.76 -1.58 29.33
N ARG A 96 -2.85 -0.82 28.24
CA ARG A 96 -2.32 0.56 28.15
C ARG A 96 -3.33 1.53 27.55
N GLN A 97 -3.30 2.78 28.03
CA GLN A 97 -4.19 3.86 27.57
C GLN A 97 -4.06 4.15 26.06
N GLU A 98 -2.84 4.10 25.52
CA GLU A 98 -2.60 4.36 24.09
C GLU A 98 -3.29 3.30 23.21
N LEU A 99 -3.19 2.02 23.60
CA LEU A 99 -3.86 0.91 22.92
C LEU A 99 -5.38 1.00 23.07
N ASP A 100 -5.88 1.30 24.27
CA ASP A 100 -7.30 1.53 24.54
C ASP A 100 -7.88 2.59 23.60
N GLY A 101 -7.23 3.76 23.54
CA GLY A 101 -7.63 4.86 22.67
C GLY A 101 -7.58 4.50 21.19
N GLN A 102 -6.63 3.68 20.76
CA GLN A 102 -6.53 3.21 19.38
C GLN A 102 -7.67 2.24 19.01
N ILE A 103 -7.96 1.25 19.87
CA ILE A 103 -9.05 0.30 19.60
C ILE A 103 -10.40 1.04 19.65
N TYR A 104 -10.60 1.94 20.61
CA TYR A 104 -11.78 2.81 20.66
C TYR A 104 -11.97 3.59 19.35
N LYS A 105 -10.92 4.28 18.86
CA LYS A 105 -10.96 5.01 17.58
C LYS A 105 -11.28 4.09 16.40
N ASN A 106 -10.78 2.86 16.39
CA ASN A 106 -11.11 1.89 15.33
C ASN A 106 -12.60 1.49 15.35
N PHE A 107 -13.19 1.29 16.53
CA PHE A 107 -14.61 1.00 16.65
C PHE A 107 -15.49 2.21 16.32
N ALA A 108 -15.09 3.41 16.74
CA ALA A 108 -15.81 4.65 16.46
C ALA A 108 -15.78 5.00 14.97
N SER A 109 -14.60 4.96 14.34
CA SER A 109 -14.45 5.21 12.88
C SER A 109 -15.20 4.19 12.03
N ALA A 110 -15.47 3.00 12.56
CA ALA A 110 -16.28 1.98 11.91
C ALA A 110 -17.80 2.18 12.09
N GLY A 111 -18.23 3.23 12.78
CA GLY A 111 -19.63 3.48 13.12
C GLY A 111 -20.24 2.47 14.09
N VAL A 112 -19.41 1.68 14.77
CA VAL A 112 -19.85 0.61 15.68
C VAL A 112 -20.17 1.16 17.07
N VAL A 113 -19.39 2.13 17.51
CA VAL A 113 -19.60 2.87 18.76
C VAL A 113 -20.14 4.25 18.42
N THR A 114 -21.39 4.49 18.76
CA THR A 114 -22.09 5.77 18.52
C THR A 114 -22.26 6.60 19.79
N GLU A 115 -21.94 6.02 20.95
CA GLU A 115 -22.10 6.63 22.26
C GLU A 115 -20.82 7.38 22.65
N GLY A 116 -20.94 8.63 23.11
CA GLY A 116 -19.84 9.32 23.77
C GLY A 116 -19.69 8.82 25.20
N ARG A 117 -18.45 8.51 25.63
CA ARG A 117 -18.06 8.02 26.98
C ARG A 117 -18.16 6.51 27.23
N ALA A 118 -17.80 5.68 26.25
CA ALA A 118 -17.68 4.23 26.45
C ALA A 118 -16.38 3.77 27.16
N GLN A 119 -15.45 4.69 27.46
CA GLN A 119 -14.17 4.37 28.13
C GLN A 119 -14.30 4.54 29.65
N ALA A 120 -14.14 3.46 30.40
CA ALA A 120 -14.16 3.50 31.86
C ALA A 120 -12.96 4.29 32.39
N GLU A 121 -13.16 5.18 33.36
CA GLU A 121 -12.07 5.98 33.97
C GLU A 121 -11.57 5.34 35.27
N SER A 122 -12.45 4.67 36.00
CA SER A 122 -12.19 3.98 37.27
C SER A 122 -12.94 2.64 37.34
N SER A 123 -12.64 1.81 38.34
CA SER A 123 -13.39 0.58 38.60
C SER A 123 -14.85 0.85 38.97
N GLU A 124 -15.12 1.96 39.66
CA GLU A 124 -16.48 2.40 40.00
C GLU A 124 -17.24 2.86 38.75
N HIS A 125 -16.60 3.63 37.87
CA HIS A 125 -17.17 4.02 36.59
C HIS A 125 -17.44 2.80 35.69
N LEU A 126 -16.55 1.80 35.68
CA LEU A 126 -16.80 0.54 34.97
C LEU A 126 -18.07 -0.17 35.47
N ARG A 127 -18.27 -0.23 36.78
CA ARG A 127 -19.49 -0.81 37.39
C ARG A 127 -20.73 -0.04 36.97
N GLN A 128 -20.66 1.29 36.93
CA GLN A 128 -21.73 2.15 36.44
C GLN A 128 -22.06 1.85 34.97
N LEU A 129 -21.05 1.84 34.08
CA LEU A 129 -21.25 1.57 32.65
C LEU A 129 -21.86 0.18 32.39
N LEU A 130 -21.53 -0.82 33.20
CA LEU A 130 -22.10 -2.17 33.08
C LEU A 130 -23.54 -2.29 33.60
N ALA A 131 -23.96 -1.36 34.46
CA ALA A 131 -25.34 -1.25 34.94
C ALA A 131 -26.23 -0.44 33.98
N GLU A 132 -25.63 0.45 33.20
CA GLU A 132 -26.28 1.21 32.12
C GLU A 132 -26.35 0.41 30.81
N ASP A 133 -27.13 0.89 29.83
CA ASP A 133 -27.38 0.20 28.56
C ASP A 133 -26.28 0.50 27.52
N HIS A 134 -25.04 0.13 27.84
CA HIS A 134 -23.90 0.26 26.93
C HIS A 134 -23.61 -1.04 26.20
N ARG A 135 -23.51 -0.97 24.87
CA ARG A 135 -23.15 -2.13 24.02
C ARG A 135 -21.66 -2.42 23.98
N TYR A 136 -20.85 -1.38 24.10
CA TYR A 136 -19.39 -1.45 24.03
C TYR A 136 -18.82 -0.66 25.18
N ILE A 137 -17.90 -1.27 25.93
CA ILE A 137 -17.19 -0.64 27.04
C ILE A 137 -15.70 -0.91 26.87
N PHE A 138 -14.88 0.12 27.01
CA PHE A 138 -13.43 0.05 26.88
C PHE A 138 -12.80 0.30 28.24
N THR A 139 -11.82 -0.52 28.61
CA THR A 139 -11.24 -0.45 29.95
C THR A 139 -9.81 -0.99 29.99
N LEU A 140 -9.10 -0.62 31.06
CA LEU A 140 -7.74 -1.09 31.31
C LEU A 140 -7.77 -2.25 32.29
N ILE A 141 -6.94 -3.27 32.06
CA ILE A 141 -6.82 -4.44 32.93
C ILE A 141 -6.45 -4.05 34.38
N HIS A 142 -5.69 -2.97 34.56
CA HIS A 142 -5.31 -2.44 35.88
C HIS A 142 -6.49 -1.96 36.74
N LYS A 143 -7.71 -1.87 36.18
CA LYS A 143 -8.93 -1.56 36.95
C LYS A 143 -9.52 -2.80 37.65
N PHE A 144 -9.00 -3.99 37.37
CA PHE A 144 -9.33 -5.26 38.05
C PHE A 144 -8.30 -5.65 39.12
N ARG A 145 -7.69 -4.67 39.80
CA ARG A 145 -6.70 -4.94 40.87
C ARG A 145 -7.30 -5.68 42.06
N ILE A 146 -8.57 -5.44 42.36
CA ILE A 146 -9.28 -6.05 43.48
C ILE A 146 -10.30 -7.03 42.90
N PRO A 147 -10.38 -8.28 43.39
CA PRO A 147 -11.34 -9.28 42.95
C PRO A 147 -12.72 -9.02 43.55
N GLU A 148 -13.28 -7.83 43.29
CA GLU A 148 -14.65 -7.48 43.65
C GLU A 148 -15.60 -7.78 42.50
N GLU A 149 -16.79 -8.28 42.85
CA GLU A 149 -17.86 -8.46 41.88
C GLU A 149 -18.25 -7.08 41.27
N VAL A 150 -18.23 -7.02 39.94
CA VAL A 150 -18.61 -5.84 39.16
C VAL A 150 -19.96 -6.07 38.49
N SER A 151 -20.19 -7.26 37.92
CA SER A 151 -21.49 -7.64 37.33
C SER A 151 -21.63 -9.15 37.26
N THR A 152 -22.86 -9.65 37.46
CA THR A 152 -23.22 -11.08 37.37
C THR A 152 -23.98 -11.44 36.09
N ARG A 153 -24.13 -10.48 35.17
CA ARG A 153 -24.79 -10.68 33.88
C ARG A 153 -24.07 -11.77 33.05
N ASN A 154 -24.86 -12.59 32.35
CA ASN A 154 -24.37 -13.68 31.50
C ASN A 154 -24.33 -13.32 30.00
N ASP A 155 -24.74 -12.10 29.64
CA ASP A 155 -24.72 -11.52 28.30
C ASP A 155 -23.53 -10.55 28.11
N ILE A 156 -22.49 -10.68 28.94
CA ILE A 156 -21.23 -9.92 28.81
C ILE A 156 -20.19 -10.79 28.10
N ILE A 157 -19.57 -10.23 27.06
CA ILE A 157 -18.39 -10.82 26.42
C ILE A 157 -17.19 -9.90 26.63
N VAL A 158 -16.20 -10.40 27.36
CA VAL A 158 -14.91 -9.75 27.58
C VAL A 158 -13.97 -10.10 26.44
N ILE A 159 -13.46 -9.09 25.74
CA ILE A 159 -12.48 -9.22 24.66
C ILE A 159 -11.18 -8.57 25.14
N THR A 160 -10.15 -9.38 25.39
CA THR A 160 -8.83 -8.90 25.78
C THR A 160 -7.91 -8.78 24.57
N ASP A 161 -7.19 -7.66 24.42
CA ASP A 161 -6.01 -7.56 23.55
C ASP A 161 -4.72 -7.71 24.35
N GLU A 162 -3.71 -8.37 23.76
CA GLU A 162 -2.39 -8.65 24.36
C GLU A 162 -2.46 -9.43 25.70
N ALA A 163 -3.32 -10.46 25.75
CA ALA A 163 -3.67 -11.26 26.94
C ALA A 163 -2.54 -12.10 27.60
N HIS A 164 -1.26 -11.83 27.30
CA HIS A 164 -0.11 -12.66 27.68
C HIS A 164 1.06 -11.82 28.21
N ARG A 165 0.87 -11.03 29.26
CA ARG A 165 1.99 -10.39 29.97
C ARG A 165 2.11 -10.99 31.38
N THR A 166 3.31 -11.07 31.95
CA THR A 166 3.54 -11.71 33.26
C THR A 166 2.73 -11.07 34.40
N GLN A 167 2.48 -9.76 34.34
CA GLN A 167 1.58 -9.06 35.29
C GLN A 167 0.09 -9.28 35.00
N TYR A 168 -0.25 -9.81 33.83
CA TYR A 168 -1.61 -10.02 33.34
C TYR A 168 -2.29 -11.20 34.04
N ASP A 169 -1.55 -12.25 34.40
CA ASP A 169 -2.11 -13.50 34.96
C ASP A 169 -3.01 -13.26 36.19
N THR A 170 -2.54 -12.47 37.15
CA THR A 170 -3.29 -12.19 38.39
C THR A 170 -4.48 -11.29 38.12
N LEU A 171 -4.32 -10.27 37.27
CA LEU A 171 -5.40 -9.35 36.94
C LEU A 171 -6.48 -10.02 36.07
N ALA A 172 -6.10 -10.95 35.20
CA ALA A 172 -7.02 -11.74 34.40
C ALA A 172 -7.88 -12.66 35.28
N LEU A 173 -7.28 -13.26 36.31
CA LEU A 173 -8.03 -14.04 37.30
C LEU A 173 -9.00 -13.15 38.09
N ASN A 174 -8.54 -11.98 38.56
CA ASN A 174 -9.40 -11.02 39.24
C ASN A 174 -10.56 -10.54 38.36
N MET A 175 -10.29 -10.27 37.08
CA MET A 175 -11.30 -9.90 36.09
C MET A 175 -12.36 -10.99 35.94
N ARG A 176 -11.95 -12.26 35.98
CA ARG A 176 -12.87 -13.38 35.95
C ARG A 176 -13.73 -13.47 37.20
N THR A 177 -13.14 -13.24 38.37
CA THR A 177 -13.89 -13.13 39.63
C THR A 177 -14.85 -11.94 39.63
N ALA A 178 -14.48 -10.83 39.00
CA ALA A 178 -15.29 -9.63 38.90
C ALA A 178 -16.50 -9.78 37.95
N LEU A 179 -16.37 -10.65 36.94
CA LEU A 179 -17.38 -10.92 35.91
C LEU A 179 -17.62 -12.44 35.78
N PRO A 180 -18.18 -13.09 36.83
CA PRO A 180 -18.18 -14.56 36.97
C PRO A 180 -18.96 -15.30 35.88
N ASN A 181 -19.99 -14.67 35.31
CA ASN A 181 -20.85 -15.29 34.29
C ASN A 181 -20.55 -14.80 32.86
N ALA A 182 -19.51 -13.98 32.68
CA ALA A 182 -19.13 -13.46 31.36
C ALA A 182 -18.40 -14.51 30.51
N SER A 183 -18.41 -14.28 29.19
CA SER A 183 -17.60 -15.06 28.25
C SER A 183 -16.30 -14.34 27.91
N PHE A 184 -15.19 -15.06 27.79
CA PHE A 184 -13.86 -14.48 27.65
C PHE A 184 -13.20 -14.91 26.34
N LEU A 185 -12.80 -13.91 25.55
CA LEU A 185 -12.07 -14.06 24.30
C LEU A 185 -10.76 -13.28 24.37
N ALA A 186 -9.65 -13.88 23.95
CA ALA A 186 -8.35 -13.21 23.92
C ALA A 186 -7.80 -13.06 22.51
N PHE A 187 -7.09 -11.95 22.29
CA PHE A 187 -6.29 -11.68 21.11
C PHE A 187 -4.83 -11.48 21.51
N THR A 188 -3.91 -12.07 20.76
CA THR A 188 -2.48 -11.93 20.99
C THR A 188 -1.71 -11.87 19.68
N GLY A 189 -0.70 -11.00 19.62
CA GLY A 189 0.31 -11.04 18.57
C GLY A 189 1.44 -12.04 18.86
N THR A 190 1.66 -12.35 20.13
CA THR A 190 2.84 -13.07 20.65
C THR A 190 2.42 -13.97 21.81
N PRO A 191 2.01 -15.22 21.57
CA PRO A 191 1.58 -16.14 22.63
C PRO A 191 2.75 -16.51 23.56
N LEU A 192 2.63 -16.25 24.86
CA LEU A 192 3.64 -16.73 25.80
C LEU A 192 3.52 -18.25 25.97
N ILE A 193 4.48 -19.01 25.42
CA ILE A 193 4.56 -20.47 25.56
C ILE A 193 4.85 -20.87 27.03
N VAL A 194 5.58 -20.04 27.78
CA VAL A 194 5.97 -20.34 29.18
C VAL A 194 4.81 -20.13 30.18
N SER A 195 3.83 -19.28 29.86
CA SER A 195 2.64 -19.04 30.70
C SER A 195 1.34 -19.53 30.04
N GLU A 196 1.46 -20.40 29.03
CA GLU A 196 0.35 -20.88 28.19
C GLU A 196 -0.77 -21.53 29.00
N GLU A 197 -0.42 -22.25 30.07
CA GLU A 197 -1.40 -22.91 30.96
C GLU A 197 -2.36 -21.91 31.61
N LYS A 198 -1.88 -20.74 32.05
CA LYS A 198 -2.73 -19.73 32.71
C LYS A 198 -3.60 -18.98 31.71
N THR A 199 -3.07 -18.66 30.53
CA THR A 199 -3.92 -18.05 29.49
C THR A 199 -5.02 -19.02 29.06
N LYS A 200 -4.72 -20.31 28.89
CA LYS A 200 -5.73 -21.34 28.60
C LYS A 200 -6.73 -21.52 29.73
N GLN A 201 -6.29 -21.43 30.99
CA GLN A 201 -7.20 -21.43 32.12
C GLN A 201 -8.23 -20.30 32.00
N VAL A 202 -7.80 -19.07 31.65
CA VAL A 202 -8.69 -17.90 31.54
C VAL A 202 -9.56 -17.95 30.27
N PHE A 203 -8.96 -18.12 29.10
CA PHE A 203 -9.62 -17.89 27.81
C PHE A 203 -9.95 -19.16 27.05
N GLY A 204 -9.33 -20.30 27.36
CA GLY A 204 -9.48 -21.56 26.62
C GLY A 204 -8.39 -21.79 25.57
N ASP A 205 -8.57 -22.81 24.74
CA ASP A 205 -7.62 -23.18 23.67
C ASP A 205 -7.57 -22.15 22.53
N TYR A 206 -6.53 -22.24 21.70
CA TYR A 206 -6.45 -21.47 20.46
C TYR A 206 -7.55 -21.88 19.49
N ILE A 207 -8.38 -20.93 19.09
CA ILE A 207 -9.46 -21.13 18.11
C ILE A 207 -9.10 -20.56 16.74
N SER A 208 -8.08 -19.72 16.67
CA SER A 208 -7.56 -19.18 15.41
C SER A 208 -6.08 -18.84 15.55
N VAL A 209 -5.27 -19.39 14.64
CA VAL A 209 -3.84 -19.11 14.55
C VAL A 209 -3.55 -18.54 13.17
N TYR A 210 -2.91 -17.37 13.15
CA TYR A 210 -2.43 -16.67 11.98
C TYR A 210 -1.07 -16.08 12.34
N ASP A 211 -0.04 -16.89 12.19
CA ASP A 211 1.30 -16.57 12.67
C ASP A 211 2.04 -15.58 11.75
N PHE A 212 3.27 -15.26 12.14
CA PHE A 212 4.10 -14.32 11.40
C PHE A 212 4.47 -14.85 10.00
N GLN A 213 4.79 -16.13 9.85
CA GLN A 213 5.18 -16.72 8.56
C GLN A 213 4.02 -16.68 7.57
N GLN A 214 2.85 -17.15 7.99
CA GLN A 214 1.66 -17.16 7.15
C GLN A 214 1.29 -15.73 6.69
N SER A 215 1.52 -14.73 7.53
CA SER A 215 1.27 -13.34 7.15
C SER A 215 2.20 -12.81 6.07
N VAL A 216 3.45 -13.28 6.05
CA VAL A 216 4.42 -12.97 4.99
C VAL A 216 4.04 -13.70 3.71
N ASP A 217 3.71 -14.98 3.81
CA ASP A 217 3.34 -15.82 2.65
C ASP A 217 2.09 -15.29 1.94
N ASP A 218 1.12 -14.79 2.71
CA ASP A 218 -0.11 -14.16 2.19
C ASP A 218 0.12 -12.72 1.69
N GLY A 219 1.32 -12.16 1.81
CA GLY A 219 1.61 -10.76 1.49
C GLY A 219 0.86 -9.74 2.36
N SER A 220 0.32 -10.18 3.50
CA SER A 220 -0.33 -9.28 4.48
C SER A 220 0.69 -8.45 5.27
N THR A 221 1.92 -8.94 5.35
CA THR A 221 3.11 -8.22 5.82
C THR A 221 4.25 -8.43 4.83
N VAL A 222 5.29 -7.57 4.88
CA VAL A 222 6.48 -7.76 4.04
C VAL A 222 7.45 -8.76 4.70
N ARG A 223 8.62 -9.02 4.11
CA ARG A 223 9.69 -9.74 4.81
C ARG A 223 10.50 -8.78 5.67
N LEU A 224 11.07 -9.29 6.76
CA LEU A 224 12.06 -8.56 7.55
C LEU A 224 13.44 -9.11 7.24
N TYR A 225 14.40 -8.22 6.99
CA TYR A 225 15.80 -8.56 6.88
C TYR A 225 16.58 -8.00 8.06
N TYR A 226 17.50 -8.80 8.55
CA TYR A 226 18.31 -8.48 9.70
C TYR A 226 19.74 -8.13 9.28
N GLU A 227 20.29 -7.06 9.88
CA GLU A 227 21.68 -6.63 9.73
C GLU A 227 22.35 -6.54 11.09
N ASN A 228 23.36 -7.38 11.34
CA ASN A 228 24.22 -7.27 12.51
C ASN A 228 25.25 -6.16 12.27
N ARG A 229 25.27 -5.15 13.13
CA ARG A 229 26.23 -4.03 13.08
C ARG A 229 26.86 -3.72 14.44
N ILE A 230 26.98 -4.71 15.31
CA ILE A 230 27.62 -4.54 16.62
C ILE A 230 29.06 -4.01 16.39
N PRO A 231 29.44 -2.86 16.96
CA PRO A 231 30.81 -2.35 16.86
C PRO A 231 31.81 -3.33 17.51
N GLU A 232 32.98 -3.55 16.88
CA GLU A 232 34.00 -4.56 17.27
C GLU A 232 34.47 -4.52 18.73
N LEU A 233 34.18 -3.44 19.47
CA LEU A 233 34.63 -3.19 20.84
C LEU A 233 33.93 -4.00 21.94
N GLN A 234 33.22 -5.09 21.65
CA GLN A 234 32.55 -5.91 22.66
C GLN A 234 32.54 -7.42 22.33
N LEU A 235 33.51 -8.18 22.83
CA LEU A 235 33.37 -9.62 23.06
C LEU A 235 34.24 -10.02 24.26
N VAL A 236 33.66 -10.01 25.48
CA VAL A 236 34.32 -10.63 26.64
C VAL A 236 33.36 -11.47 27.51
N ASN A 237 32.03 -11.44 27.31
CA ASN A 237 31.15 -12.24 28.17
C ASN A 237 29.87 -12.70 27.46
N GLU A 238 29.66 -14.01 27.35
CA GLU A 238 28.57 -14.64 26.57
C GLU A 238 27.23 -14.74 27.32
N ASN A 239 27.23 -14.61 28.66
CA ASN A 239 26.02 -14.77 29.50
C ASN A 239 25.43 -13.43 30.00
N LEU A 240 26.08 -12.31 29.67
CA LEU A 240 25.80 -10.97 30.23
C LEU A 240 24.49 -10.34 29.71
N ASN A 241 24.12 -10.65 28.47
CA ASN A 241 22.91 -10.14 27.85
C ASN A 241 21.66 -10.73 28.51
N GLU A 242 21.72 -11.98 29.00
CA GLU A 242 20.53 -12.71 29.43
C GLU A 242 19.90 -12.14 30.70
N ASP A 243 20.72 -11.70 31.66
CA ASP A 243 20.26 -11.14 32.94
C ASP A 243 19.67 -9.73 32.77
N MET A 244 20.30 -8.89 31.94
CA MET A 244 19.80 -7.56 31.59
C MET A 244 18.48 -7.65 30.82
N GLU A 245 18.38 -8.64 29.93
CA GLU A 245 17.18 -8.87 29.14
C GLU A 245 15.99 -9.32 30.01
N ARG A 246 16.20 -10.15 31.03
CA ARG A 246 15.15 -10.56 31.97
C ARG A 246 14.60 -9.36 32.75
N LEU A 247 15.47 -8.46 33.21
CA LEU A 247 15.06 -7.29 33.99
C LEU A 247 14.42 -6.20 33.14
N LEU A 248 14.86 -6.01 31.89
CA LEU A 248 14.19 -5.13 30.92
C LEU A 248 12.80 -5.64 30.52
N GLU A 249 12.54 -6.94 30.62
CA GLU A 249 11.22 -7.54 30.36
C GLU A 249 10.32 -7.47 31.61
N GLU A 250 10.88 -7.65 32.81
CA GLU A 250 10.16 -7.48 34.09
C GLU A 250 9.86 -6.01 34.40
N ALA A 251 10.73 -5.10 33.94
CA ALA A 251 10.53 -3.67 33.98
C ALA A 251 9.86 -3.22 32.69
N GLU A 252 8.52 -3.15 32.67
CA GLU A 252 7.83 -2.33 31.67
C GLU A 252 8.04 -0.84 32.01
N LEU A 253 9.27 -0.38 31.82
CA LEU A 253 9.93 0.72 32.52
C LEU A 253 9.05 1.96 32.71
N ASP A 254 8.59 2.15 33.95
CA ASP A 254 8.42 3.49 34.51
C ASP A 254 9.80 4.08 34.89
N GLU A 255 9.83 5.37 35.25
CA GLU A 255 11.08 6.07 35.60
C GLU A 255 11.80 5.52 36.85
N THR A 256 11.06 4.89 37.76
CA THR A 256 11.64 4.30 38.98
C THR A 256 12.45 3.05 38.64
N GLN A 257 12.12 2.39 37.53
CA GLN A 257 12.77 1.17 37.08
C GLN A 257 13.97 1.43 36.15
N GLU A 258 13.99 2.54 35.39
CA GLU A 258 15.21 2.98 34.64
C GLU A 258 16.39 3.21 35.61
N LYS A 259 16.11 3.84 36.77
CA LYS A 259 17.10 4.02 37.84
C LYS A 259 17.56 2.70 38.48
N LYS A 260 16.68 1.69 38.53
CA LYS A 260 17.01 0.36 39.03
C LYS A 260 17.96 -0.36 38.07
N LEU A 261 17.70 -0.26 36.76
CA LEU A 261 18.56 -0.81 35.71
C LEU A 261 19.98 -0.20 35.75
N GLU A 262 20.08 1.13 35.85
CA GLU A 262 21.37 1.85 35.97
C GLU A 262 22.15 1.41 37.23
N ARG A 263 21.45 1.18 38.35
CA ARG A 263 22.05 0.79 39.63
C ARG A 263 22.48 -0.68 39.70
N GLU A 264 21.69 -1.60 39.14
CA GLU A 264 21.96 -3.05 39.21
C GLU A 264 22.98 -3.53 38.17
N PHE A 265 23.10 -2.85 37.00
CA PHE A 265 23.93 -3.30 35.86
C PHE A 265 24.88 -2.20 35.35
N GLY A 266 25.50 -1.46 36.26
CA GLY A 266 26.32 -0.28 35.94
C GLY A 266 27.48 -0.53 34.96
N ARG A 267 27.99 -1.76 34.81
CA ARG A 267 29.09 -2.08 33.87
C ARG A 267 28.57 -2.27 32.45
N GLU A 268 27.45 -2.96 32.27
CA GLU A 268 26.81 -3.26 30.99
C GLU A 268 26.12 -2.04 30.40
N TYR A 269 25.40 -1.30 31.25
CA TYR A 269 24.84 0.00 30.91
C TYR A 269 25.94 0.96 30.42
N HIS A 270 27.09 1.00 31.08
CA HIS A 270 28.22 1.84 30.67
C HIS A 270 28.85 1.39 29.34
N LEU A 271 28.82 0.09 29.02
CA LEU A 271 29.33 -0.44 27.74
C LEU A 271 28.44 -0.04 26.55
N ILE A 272 27.12 -0.05 26.72
CA ILE A 272 26.15 0.35 25.68
C ILE A 272 26.16 1.87 25.51
N THR A 273 26.21 2.63 26.60
CA THR A 273 26.14 4.10 26.62
C THR A 273 27.49 4.79 26.42
N ARG A 274 28.57 4.03 26.14
CA ARG A 274 29.92 4.58 25.97
C ARG A 274 29.99 5.56 24.80
N GLU A 275 30.55 6.74 25.03
CA GLU A 275 30.60 7.83 24.04
C GLU A 275 31.21 7.41 22.69
N ASP A 276 32.36 6.72 22.69
CA ASP A 276 33.01 6.26 21.45
C ASP A 276 32.13 5.29 20.65
N ARG A 277 31.35 4.44 21.36
CA ARG A 277 30.42 3.51 20.74
C ARG A 277 29.25 4.28 20.11
N LEU A 278 28.65 5.20 20.86
CA LEU A 278 27.54 6.03 20.36
C LEU A 278 27.95 6.90 19.17
N GLU A 279 29.19 7.40 19.13
CA GLU A 279 29.74 8.12 17.96
C GLU A 279 29.85 7.20 16.73
N ALA A 280 30.35 5.98 16.90
CA ALA A 280 30.44 5.00 15.82
C ALA A 280 29.04 4.61 15.29
N VAL A 281 28.10 4.32 16.20
CA VAL A 281 26.71 4.01 15.87
C VAL A 281 26.05 5.19 15.14
N ALA A 282 26.22 6.43 15.63
CA ALA A 282 25.64 7.61 14.99
C ALA A 282 26.15 7.80 13.56
N LYS A 283 27.47 7.63 13.34
CA LYS A 283 28.07 7.70 12.01
C LYS A 283 27.49 6.63 11.08
N ASP A 284 27.30 5.41 11.58
CA ASP A 284 26.72 4.32 10.79
C ASP A 284 25.24 4.56 10.49
N VAL A 285 24.43 5.00 11.47
CA VAL A 285 23.01 5.36 11.25
C VAL A 285 22.87 6.38 10.13
N VAL A 286 23.70 7.43 10.08
CA VAL A 286 23.67 8.41 8.98
C VAL A 286 24.04 7.77 7.64
N ALA A 287 25.09 6.95 7.60
CA ALA A 287 25.53 6.28 6.38
C ALA A 287 24.46 5.30 5.86
N HIS A 288 23.89 4.48 6.75
CA HIS A 288 22.86 3.51 6.45
C HIS A 288 21.55 4.19 6.02
N PHE A 289 21.03 5.12 6.81
CA PHE A 289 19.77 5.82 6.53
C PHE A 289 19.80 6.51 5.18
N THR A 290 20.91 7.17 4.85
CA THR A 290 21.04 7.90 3.59
C THR A 290 21.32 7.01 2.40
N GLY A 291 21.72 5.74 2.59
CA GLY A 291 22.07 4.82 1.51
C GLY A 291 21.04 3.74 1.21
N ARG A 292 20.03 3.55 2.06
CA ARG A 292 19.03 2.48 1.92
C ARG A 292 18.18 2.62 0.65
N GLY A 293 17.71 1.50 0.11
CA GLY A 293 16.97 1.51 -1.15
C GLY A 293 15.59 2.15 -1.04
N PHE A 294 14.80 1.74 -0.04
CA PHE A 294 13.51 2.39 0.26
C PHE A 294 13.70 3.45 1.34
N GLN A 295 13.38 4.70 1.00
CA GLN A 295 13.62 5.87 1.85
C GLN A 295 12.37 6.25 2.66
N GLY A 296 11.83 5.29 3.40
CA GLY A 296 10.66 5.49 4.28
C GLY A 296 10.99 6.14 5.62
N LYS A 297 10.07 6.10 6.57
CA LYS A 297 10.36 6.53 7.96
C LYS A 297 11.28 5.52 8.65
N ALA A 298 11.99 5.93 9.70
CA ALA A 298 12.77 5.03 10.54
C ALA A 298 12.70 5.41 12.02
N MET A 299 12.90 4.42 12.88
CA MET A 299 12.94 4.62 14.34
C MET A 299 14.26 4.10 14.90
N MET A 300 14.87 4.86 15.79
CA MET A 300 15.99 4.42 16.61
C MET A 300 15.51 4.14 18.03
N ILE A 301 15.67 2.89 18.45
CA ILE A 301 15.24 2.38 19.75
C ILE A 301 16.47 2.38 20.68
N CYS A 302 16.47 3.32 21.62
CA CYS A 302 17.57 3.56 22.55
C CYS A 302 17.27 2.91 23.90
N ILE A 303 18.32 2.58 24.66
CA ILE A 303 18.18 1.94 25.96
C ILE A 303 17.45 2.80 27.00
N ASP A 304 17.63 4.11 26.97
CA ASP A 304 17.02 5.06 27.91
C ASP A 304 16.82 6.47 27.29
N LYS A 305 16.22 7.37 28.07
CA LYS A 305 15.96 8.76 27.70
C LYS A 305 17.24 9.55 27.37
N ALA A 306 18.29 9.38 28.17
CA ALA A 306 19.56 10.09 27.99
C ALA A 306 20.26 9.70 26.68
N THR A 307 20.27 8.40 26.36
CA THR A 307 20.84 7.85 25.13
C THR A 307 20.05 8.29 23.91
N ALA A 308 18.72 8.38 23.99
CA ALA A 308 17.92 8.92 22.90
C ALA A 308 18.29 10.37 22.54
N ILE A 309 18.50 11.23 23.55
CA ILE A 309 18.95 12.62 23.34
C ILE A 309 20.38 12.64 22.78
N ARG A 310 21.31 11.88 23.37
CA ARG A 310 22.70 11.78 22.89
C ARG A 310 22.78 11.31 21.44
N MET A 311 22.02 10.28 21.08
CA MET A 311 22.00 9.75 19.73
C MET A 311 21.39 10.73 18.75
N TYR A 312 20.34 11.45 19.12
CA TYR A 312 19.80 12.54 18.32
C TYR A 312 20.86 13.60 18.00
N ASP A 313 21.57 14.10 19.02
CA ASP A 313 22.60 15.13 18.86
C ASP A 313 23.77 14.64 18.00
N LYS A 314 24.24 13.42 18.25
CA LYS A 314 25.34 12.80 17.48
C LYS A 314 24.95 12.53 16.03
N VAL A 315 23.74 12.02 15.78
CA VAL A 315 23.24 11.79 14.43
C VAL A 315 23.14 13.12 13.69
N LYS A 316 22.60 14.17 14.32
CA LYS A 316 22.55 15.51 13.72
C LYS A 316 23.93 16.04 13.33
N LYS A 317 24.92 15.92 14.22
CA LYS A 317 26.32 16.27 13.96
C LYS A 317 26.89 15.53 12.74
N TYR A 318 26.67 14.21 12.62
CA TYR A 318 27.16 13.44 11.47
C TYR A 318 26.34 13.68 10.20
N TRP A 319 25.07 14.04 10.33
CA TRP A 319 24.20 14.41 9.23
C TRP A 319 24.73 15.65 8.50
N GLU A 320 25.09 16.69 9.27
CA GLU A 320 25.70 17.91 8.75
C GLU A 320 27.05 17.61 8.06
N LYS A 321 27.91 16.79 8.67
CA LYS A 321 29.17 16.35 8.04
C LYS A 321 28.94 15.61 6.72
N LYS A 322 27.90 14.79 6.64
CA LYS A 322 27.58 14.04 5.41
C LYS A 322 27.06 14.97 4.31
N ILE A 323 26.29 16.00 4.65
CA ILE A 323 25.88 17.04 3.70
C ILE A 323 27.10 17.76 3.13
N ILE A 324 28.06 18.16 3.98
CA ILE A 324 29.30 18.82 3.55
C ILE A 324 30.09 17.91 2.59
N ALA A 325 30.29 16.64 2.96
CA ALA A 325 31.00 15.68 2.11
C ALA A 325 30.31 15.46 0.74
N LEU A 326 28.96 15.43 0.70
CA LEU A 326 28.22 15.33 -0.55
C LEU A 326 28.33 16.61 -1.40
N GLN A 327 28.42 17.79 -0.77
CA GLN A 327 28.65 19.05 -1.50
C GLN A 327 30.03 19.08 -2.16
N GLU A 328 31.07 18.59 -1.47
CA GLU A 328 32.41 18.42 -2.03
C GLU A 328 32.39 17.41 -3.19
N GLU A 329 31.70 16.28 -3.03
CA GLU A 329 31.51 15.27 -4.08
C GLU A 329 30.81 15.84 -5.31
N LYS A 330 29.73 16.63 -5.11
CA LYS A 330 29.02 17.33 -6.20
C LYS A 330 29.96 18.24 -7.00
N ASN A 331 30.81 19.01 -6.32
CA ASN A 331 31.73 19.94 -6.97
C ASN A 331 32.75 19.21 -7.86
N ALA A 332 33.20 18.03 -7.43
CA ALA A 332 34.15 17.19 -8.16
C ALA A 332 33.51 16.28 -9.23
N ALA A 333 32.19 16.09 -9.21
CA ALA A 333 31.47 15.18 -10.10
C ALA A 333 31.21 15.77 -11.51
N LEU A 334 31.10 14.87 -12.51
CA LEU A 334 30.62 15.17 -13.85
C LEU A 334 29.14 15.59 -13.84
N GLU A 335 28.70 16.34 -14.85
CA GLU A 335 27.37 16.98 -14.90
C GLU A 335 26.20 15.99 -14.66
N GLU A 336 26.28 14.79 -15.23
CA GLU A 336 25.26 13.74 -15.06
C GLU A 336 25.09 13.26 -13.61
N LYS A 337 26.17 13.25 -12.80
CA LYS A 337 26.12 12.83 -11.39
C LYS A 337 25.77 13.96 -10.44
N ARG A 338 25.89 15.22 -10.87
CA ARG A 338 25.62 16.39 -10.02
C ARG A 338 24.15 16.48 -9.63
N SER A 339 23.25 16.21 -10.55
CA SER A 339 21.80 16.28 -10.30
C SER A 339 21.37 15.26 -9.24
N GLU A 340 21.86 14.02 -9.30
CA GLU A 340 21.56 12.97 -8.31
C GLU A 340 22.05 13.35 -6.91
N ILE A 341 23.28 13.88 -6.82
CA ILE A 341 23.85 14.31 -5.53
C ILE A 341 23.08 15.51 -4.96
N GLU A 342 22.63 16.43 -5.81
CA GLU A 342 21.84 17.59 -5.42
C GLU A 342 20.49 17.22 -4.82
N GLU A 343 19.75 16.30 -5.46
CA GLU A 343 18.49 15.77 -4.92
C GLU A 343 18.70 15.11 -3.55
N ARG A 344 19.79 14.34 -3.41
CA ARG A 344 20.14 13.71 -2.13
C ARG A 344 20.42 14.73 -1.04
N ILE A 345 21.17 15.80 -1.36
CA ILE A 345 21.44 16.90 -0.43
C ILE A 345 20.14 17.62 -0.05
N ALA A 346 19.29 17.94 -1.02
CA ALA A 346 18.02 18.62 -0.78
C ALA A 346 17.14 17.82 0.19
N ARG A 347 17.00 16.51 -0.06
CA ARG A 347 16.25 15.60 0.81
C ARG A 347 16.85 15.50 2.21
N MET A 348 18.18 15.44 2.34
CA MET A 348 18.83 15.42 3.65
C MET A 348 18.59 16.71 4.42
N LYS A 349 18.58 17.87 3.76
CA LYS A 349 18.28 19.17 4.38
C LYS A 349 16.82 19.30 4.81
N GLU A 350 15.90 18.73 4.04
CA GLU A 350 14.47 18.72 4.35
C GLU A 350 14.12 17.74 5.48
N THR A 351 14.93 16.71 5.71
CA THR A 351 14.65 15.67 6.70
C THR A 351 14.68 16.23 8.13
N ASP A 352 13.54 16.16 8.80
CA ASP A 352 13.38 16.47 10.21
C ASP A 352 13.52 15.21 11.08
N MET A 353 13.99 15.44 12.32
CA MET A 353 14.22 14.41 13.33
C MET A 353 13.73 14.91 14.69
N ALA A 354 13.27 14.00 15.54
CA ALA A 354 12.84 14.35 16.89
C ALA A 354 13.07 13.21 17.89
N VAL A 355 13.11 13.58 19.17
CA VAL A 355 13.14 12.65 20.30
C VAL A 355 11.72 12.56 20.87
N VAL A 356 11.22 11.33 21.06
CA VAL A 356 9.91 11.06 21.65
C VAL A 356 10.07 10.09 22.82
N VAL A 357 9.90 10.63 24.03
CA VAL A 357 10.16 9.94 25.30
C VAL A 357 9.12 10.35 26.34
N SER A 358 8.81 9.44 27.26
CA SER A 358 7.85 9.69 28.35
C SER A 358 8.27 10.89 29.20
N GLN A 359 7.29 11.59 29.77
CA GLN A 359 7.53 12.71 30.66
C GLN A 359 7.86 12.22 32.07
N GLY A 360 8.86 12.86 32.67
CA GLY A 360 9.33 12.52 33.99
C GLY A 360 9.20 13.52 35.11
N GLN A 361 9.20 13.02 36.35
CA GLN A 361 9.42 13.85 37.52
C GLN A 361 10.90 14.25 37.58
N ASN A 362 11.18 15.55 37.69
CA ASN A 362 12.53 16.11 37.76
C ASN A 362 13.44 15.80 36.54
N GLU A 363 12.89 15.37 35.40
CA GLU A 363 13.70 14.98 34.22
C GLU A 363 14.66 16.07 33.75
N ILE A 364 14.31 17.35 33.92
CA ILE A 364 15.17 18.48 33.54
C ILE A 364 16.46 18.51 34.36
N ALA A 365 16.36 18.30 35.68
CA ALA A 365 17.52 18.30 36.57
C ALA A 365 18.42 17.10 36.25
N GLU A 366 17.82 15.92 36.09
CA GLU A 366 18.54 14.67 35.79
C GLU A 366 19.28 14.74 34.45
N MET A 367 18.66 15.28 33.40
CA MET A 367 19.30 15.43 32.11
C MET A 367 20.45 16.46 32.17
N ASN A 368 20.27 17.58 32.89
CA ASN A 368 21.33 18.58 33.08
C ASN A 368 22.55 17.99 33.80
N GLU A 369 22.36 17.16 34.83
CA GLU A 369 23.45 16.45 35.52
C GLU A 369 24.23 15.52 34.56
N LYS A 370 23.52 14.90 33.61
CA LYS A 370 24.10 14.08 32.55
C LYS A 370 24.67 14.90 31.36
N GLY A 371 24.64 16.23 31.44
CA GLY A 371 25.15 17.16 30.42
C GLY A 371 24.24 17.34 29.19
N LEU A 372 22.93 17.10 29.35
CA LEU A 372 21.93 17.08 28.27
C LEU A 372 20.81 18.09 28.54
N ASP A 373 20.23 18.67 27.48
CA ASP A 373 19.07 19.56 27.60
C ASP A 373 17.82 18.96 26.95
N ILE A 374 16.86 18.54 27.79
CA ILE A 374 15.60 17.98 27.32
C ILE A 374 14.54 19.04 26.96
N LYS A 375 14.71 20.30 27.39
CA LYS A 375 13.66 21.33 27.24
C LYS A 375 13.26 21.55 25.78
N PRO A 376 14.19 21.63 24.80
CA PRO A 376 13.82 21.78 23.39
C PRO A 376 13.00 20.60 22.87
N HIS A 377 13.36 19.37 23.25
CA HIS A 377 12.64 18.16 22.86
C HIS A 377 11.24 18.14 23.49
N ARG A 378 11.12 18.50 24.76
CA ARG A 378 9.84 18.55 25.47
C ARG A 378 8.91 19.60 24.88
N LYS A 379 9.44 20.77 24.51
CA LYS A 379 8.68 21.80 23.80
C LYS A 379 8.08 21.25 22.51
N ARG A 380 8.87 20.57 21.67
CA ARG A 380 8.35 19.93 20.44
C ARG A 380 7.29 18.88 20.72
N MET A 381 7.50 18.00 21.71
CA MET A 381 6.53 16.97 22.08
C MET A 381 5.19 17.51 22.59
N VAL A 382 5.18 18.72 23.17
CA VAL A 382 3.97 19.37 23.71
C VAL A 382 3.29 20.25 22.67
N GLU A 383 4.05 21.01 21.89
CA GLU A 383 3.52 21.99 20.93
C GLU A 383 3.20 21.39 19.56
N GLU A 384 3.86 20.30 19.17
CA GLU A 384 3.68 19.66 17.86
C GLU A 384 2.97 18.31 18.01
N ASP A 385 2.07 18.02 17.05
CA ASP A 385 1.52 16.67 16.90
C ASP A 385 2.51 15.76 16.15
N LEU A 386 3.58 15.36 16.85
CA LEU A 386 4.64 14.51 16.31
C LEU A 386 4.14 13.15 15.85
N GLU A 387 3.10 12.61 16.49
CA GLU A 387 2.49 11.33 16.11
C GLU A 387 1.85 11.43 14.71
N THR A 388 1.01 12.44 14.48
CA THR A 388 0.37 12.65 13.17
C THR A 388 1.40 12.97 12.09
N LYS A 389 2.40 13.83 12.39
CA LYS A 389 3.49 14.16 11.46
C LYS A 389 4.27 12.91 11.04
N PHE A 390 4.66 12.07 11.99
CA PHE A 390 5.45 10.89 11.68
C PHE A 390 4.65 9.83 10.91
N LYS A 391 3.35 9.70 11.19
CA LYS A 391 2.43 8.83 10.44
C LYS A 391 2.22 9.27 9.00
N ASN A 392 2.27 10.58 8.73
CA ASN A 392 2.17 11.12 7.39
C ASN A 392 3.43 10.77 6.56
N PRO A 393 3.31 9.97 5.47
CA PRO A 393 4.44 9.57 4.66
C PRO A 393 5.18 10.74 3.99
N ASP A 394 4.46 11.81 3.63
CA ASP A 394 5.00 12.95 2.89
C ASP A 394 5.64 13.99 3.82
N ASP A 395 5.41 13.90 5.13
CA ASP A 395 5.97 14.83 6.10
C ASP A 395 7.51 14.70 6.19
N PRO A 396 8.24 15.82 6.36
CA PRO A 396 9.69 15.82 6.50
C PRO A 396 10.22 15.07 7.73
N PHE A 397 9.41 14.84 8.76
CA PHE A 397 9.81 14.12 9.97
C PHE A 397 10.02 12.62 9.69
N ARG A 398 11.27 12.21 9.44
CA ARG A 398 11.60 10.88 8.88
C ARG A 398 12.42 9.97 9.79
N LEU A 399 13.03 10.49 10.85
CA LEU A 399 13.77 9.70 11.84
C LEU A 399 13.40 10.11 13.27
N VAL A 400 12.91 9.17 14.06
CA VAL A 400 12.59 9.41 15.48
C VAL A 400 13.49 8.59 16.40
N PHE A 401 13.85 9.17 17.54
CA PHE A 401 14.58 8.52 18.62
C PHE A 401 13.63 8.26 19.79
N VAL A 402 13.47 6.99 20.18
CA VAL A 402 12.53 6.57 21.23
C VAL A 402 13.21 5.62 22.22
N CYS A 403 12.65 5.51 23.44
CA CYS A 403 13.01 4.48 24.42
C CYS A 403 11.87 3.47 24.57
N ALA A 404 10.81 3.83 25.30
CA ALA A 404 9.65 2.98 25.51
C ALA A 404 8.43 3.35 24.64
N MET A 405 8.29 4.63 24.30
CA MET A 405 7.18 5.12 23.50
C MET A 405 7.23 4.57 22.08
N TRP A 406 6.06 4.35 21.48
CA TRP A 406 5.87 3.92 20.09
C TRP A 406 6.43 2.52 19.73
N MET A 407 6.92 1.74 20.69
CA MET A 407 7.25 0.31 20.46
C MET A 407 5.98 -0.53 20.29
N THR A 408 4.90 -0.17 21.00
CA THR A 408 3.60 -0.85 20.99
C THR A 408 2.49 0.09 20.51
N GLY A 409 1.49 -0.43 19.80
CA GLY A 409 0.29 0.34 19.37
C GLY A 409 0.53 1.34 18.22
N PHE A 410 1.74 1.89 18.09
CA PHE A 410 2.05 2.83 17.02
C PHE A 410 2.15 2.13 15.65
N ASP A 411 1.39 2.60 14.65
CA ASP A 411 1.34 1.99 13.33
C ASP A 411 1.70 3.01 12.24
N VAL A 412 2.79 2.74 11.51
CA VAL A 412 3.34 3.61 10.47
C VAL A 412 3.75 2.72 9.30
N PRO A 413 2.89 2.48 8.30
CA PRO A 413 3.19 1.58 7.20
C PRO A 413 4.47 1.94 6.41
N SER A 414 4.74 3.24 6.28
CA SER A 414 5.94 3.79 5.63
C SER A 414 7.23 3.63 6.47
N CYS A 415 7.13 3.20 7.73
CA CYS A 415 8.30 2.88 8.54
C CYS A 415 8.98 1.62 8.00
N SER A 416 10.24 1.76 7.60
CA SER A 416 10.96 0.73 6.85
C SER A 416 12.23 0.24 7.53
N THR A 417 12.71 0.97 8.54
CA THR A 417 13.97 0.64 9.21
C THR A 417 13.83 0.86 10.71
N LEU A 418 14.25 -0.13 11.49
CA LEU A 418 14.40 0.00 12.93
C LEU A 418 15.88 -0.18 13.28
N TYR A 419 16.44 0.82 13.95
CA TYR A 419 17.78 0.77 14.52
C TYR A 419 17.64 0.37 15.99
N LEU A 420 18.11 -0.82 16.35
CA LEU A 420 18.01 -1.37 17.70
C LEU A 420 19.32 -1.15 18.44
N ASP A 421 19.28 -0.26 19.43
CA ASP A 421 20.36 -0.01 20.38
C ASP A 421 19.91 -0.26 21.83
N LYS A 422 18.93 -1.16 21.97
CA LYS A 422 18.36 -1.61 23.24
C LYS A 422 18.31 -3.14 23.26
N PRO A 423 18.89 -3.80 24.27
CA PRO A 423 18.72 -5.24 24.50
C PRO A 423 17.24 -5.57 24.70
N MET A 424 16.73 -6.54 23.95
CA MET A 424 15.32 -6.94 23.96
C MET A 424 15.15 -8.43 23.68
N ARG A 425 14.08 -9.01 24.22
CA ARG A 425 13.73 -10.44 24.07
C ARG A 425 12.25 -10.64 23.76
N ASN A 426 11.94 -11.88 23.38
CA ASN A 426 10.59 -12.45 23.34
C ASN A 426 9.55 -11.51 22.70
N HIS A 427 8.46 -11.24 23.43
CA HIS A 427 7.31 -10.50 22.95
C HIS A 427 7.62 -9.02 22.68
N THR A 428 8.42 -8.35 23.52
CA THR A 428 8.83 -6.95 23.32
C THR A 428 9.62 -6.78 22.03
N LEU A 429 10.53 -7.71 21.74
CA LEU A 429 11.29 -7.74 20.50
C LEU A 429 10.36 -7.93 19.29
N MET A 430 9.47 -8.93 19.33
CA MET A 430 8.53 -9.20 18.24
C MET A 430 7.57 -8.02 17.96
N GLN A 431 7.05 -7.38 19.01
CA GLN A 431 6.16 -6.22 18.88
C GLN A 431 6.87 -5.02 18.26
N THR A 432 8.16 -4.84 18.60
CA THR A 432 8.99 -3.77 18.06
C THR A 432 9.32 -4.01 16.60
N ILE A 433 9.82 -5.19 16.22
CA ILE A 433 10.22 -5.47 14.83
C ILE A 433 9.04 -5.48 13.85
N ALA A 434 7.84 -5.83 14.32
CA ALA A 434 6.62 -5.84 13.51
C ALA A 434 6.25 -4.45 12.94
N ARG A 435 6.81 -3.35 13.48
CA ARG A 435 6.61 -1.98 12.96
C ARG A 435 7.21 -1.80 11.57
N ALA A 436 8.37 -2.40 11.32
CA ALA A 436 8.99 -2.38 10.00
C ALA A 436 8.31 -3.35 9.03
N ASN A 437 7.38 -4.20 9.47
CA ASN A 437 6.83 -5.26 8.64
C ASN A 437 5.54 -4.94 7.89
N ARG A 438 5.05 -3.70 7.99
CA ARG A 438 3.81 -3.28 7.34
C ARG A 438 4.00 -3.07 5.84
N VAL A 439 3.01 -3.48 5.07
CA VAL A 439 2.95 -3.28 3.62
C VAL A 439 2.77 -1.80 3.31
N TYR A 440 3.56 -1.28 2.37
CA TYR A 440 3.46 0.09 1.89
C TYR A 440 3.92 0.16 0.42
N PRO A 441 3.32 1.01 -0.44
CA PRO A 441 3.72 1.12 -1.84
C PRO A 441 5.23 1.36 -2.02
N GLY A 442 5.88 0.57 -2.87
CA GLY A 442 7.31 0.65 -3.14
C GLY A 442 8.22 0.10 -2.04
N LYS A 443 7.69 -0.27 -0.87
CA LYS A 443 8.43 -0.92 0.21
C LYS A 443 8.46 -2.43 -0.02
N VAL A 444 9.66 -2.95 -0.24
CA VAL A 444 9.89 -4.38 -0.53
C VAL A 444 10.02 -5.20 0.75
N SER A 445 10.61 -4.59 1.78
CA SER A 445 10.93 -5.25 3.05
C SER A 445 11.06 -4.24 4.19
N GLY A 446 11.04 -4.74 5.41
CA GLY A 446 11.51 -4.02 6.59
C GLY A 446 12.96 -4.39 6.89
N LEU A 447 13.73 -3.45 7.41
CA LEU A 447 15.12 -3.62 7.82
C LEU A 447 15.24 -3.49 9.34
N ILE A 448 15.87 -4.47 9.98
CA ILE A 448 16.23 -4.47 11.39
C ILE A 448 17.75 -4.35 11.49
N VAL A 449 18.23 -3.19 11.92
CA VAL A 449 19.66 -2.92 12.09
C VAL A 449 19.99 -3.01 13.57
N ASP A 450 20.83 -3.96 13.93
CA ASP A 450 21.09 -4.32 15.33
C ASP A 450 22.50 -3.92 15.78
N TYR A 451 22.55 -3.01 16.75
CA TYR A 451 23.77 -2.56 17.41
C TYR A 451 23.95 -3.18 18.80
N ALA A 452 22.90 -3.77 19.37
CA ALA A 452 22.87 -4.29 20.75
C ALA A 452 23.08 -5.82 20.84
N GLY A 453 23.04 -6.53 19.70
CA GLY A 453 23.22 -7.98 19.63
C GLY A 453 21.99 -8.77 20.02
N VAL A 454 20.80 -8.29 19.66
CA VAL A 454 19.52 -8.97 19.85
C VAL A 454 19.29 -10.16 18.90
N PHE A 455 20.20 -10.44 17.95
CA PHE A 455 20.06 -11.55 17.00
C PHE A 455 19.70 -12.90 17.62
N ARG A 456 20.44 -13.34 18.64
CA ARG A 456 20.21 -14.65 19.28
C ARG A 456 18.80 -14.72 19.88
N ASN A 457 18.30 -13.59 20.38
CA ASN A 457 16.95 -13.49 20.91
C ASN A 457 15.89 -13.44 19.81
N LEU A 458 16.23 -12.83 18.68
CA LEU A 458 15.38 -12.82 17.49
C LEU A 458 15.20 -14.24 16.96
N GLU A 459 16.27 -15.03 16.84
CA GLU A 459 16.16 -16.44 16.43
C GLU A 459 15.35 -17.28 17.42
N LYS A 460 15.59 -17.11 18.74
CA LYS A 460 14.78 -17.76 19.78
C LYS A 460 13.30 -17.36 19.66
N ALA A 461 13.00 -16.06 19.53
CA ALA A 461 11.64 -15.56 19.36
C ALA A 461 10.99 -16.11 18.09
N LEU A 462 11.68 -16.12 16.94
CA LEU A 462 11.13 -16.66 15.70
C LEU A 462 10.90 -18.18 15.76
N SER A 463 11.71 -18.92 16.50
CA SER A 463 11.44 -20.36 16.71
C SER A 463 10.14 -20.62 17.48
N ILE A 464 9.76 -19.68 18.34
CA ILE A 464 8.54 -19.69 19.17
C ILE A 464 7.34 -19.13 18.39
N TYR A 465 7.53 -18.04 17.64
CA TYR A 465 6.45 -17.22 17.06
C TYR A 465 6.33 -17.30 15.53
N GLY A 466 7.32 -17.83 14.84
CA GLY A 466 7.45 -17.83 13.38
C GLY A 466 7.43 -19.22 12.74
N ALA A 467 7.28 -20.30 13.52
CA ALA A 467 7.27 -21.66 12.99
C ALA A 467 5.93 -22.00 12.30
N GLY A 468 5.83 -21.66 11.02
CA GLY A 468 4.88 -22.32 10.12
C GLY A 468 5.29 -23.79 9.90
N ARG A 469 4.34 -24.66 9.53
CA ARG A 469 4.58 -26.11 9.27
C ARG A 469 5.54 -26.42 8.09
N GLY A 470 6.32 -25.45 7.60
CA GLY A 470 7.07 -25.50 6.33
C GLY A 470 8.58 -25.23 6.37
N GLY A 471 9.18 -24.89 7.51
CA GLY A 471 10.66 -24.82 7.64
C GLY A 471 11.35 -23.55 7.11
N ASP A 472 10.69 -22.70 6.33
CA ASP A 472 11.23 -21.38 5.93
C ASP A 472 11.21 -20.38 7.09
N LYS A 473 12.28 -19.56 7.22
CA LYS A 473 12.41 -18.55 8.29
C LYS A 473 11.82 -17.21 7.84
N PRO A 474 10.96 -16.56 8.65
CA PRO A 474 10.33 -15.28 8.28
C PRO A 474 11.26 -14.07 8.30
N VAL A 475 12.38 -14.18 9.01
CA VAL A 475 13.48 -13.22 8.99
C VAL A 475 14.65 -13.90 8.33
N GLU A 476 15.19 -13.26 7.32
CA GLU A 476 16.35 -13.75 6.59
C GLU A 476 17.57 -12.88 6.88
N ASP A 477 18.74 -13.52 6.86
CA ASP A 477 20.00 -12.79 6.78
C ASP A 477 20.04 -12.06 5.44
N LYS A 478 20.53 -10.83 5.45
CA LYS A 478 20.78 -10.05 4.23
C LYS A 478 21.67 -10.78 3.22
N ALA A 479 22.52 -11.73 3.65
CA ALA A 479 23.26 -12.62 2.77
C ALA A 479 22.35 -13.41 1.80
N ALA A 480 21.13 -13.77 2.23
CA ALA A 480 20.15 -14.45 1.37
C ALA A 480 19.64 -13.53 0.25
N LEU A 481 19.41 -12.24 0.54
CA LEU A 481 19.07 -11.24 -0.49
C LEU A 481 20.18 -11.10 -1.54
N VAL A 482 21.43 -11.11 -1.09
CA VAL A 482 22.59 -11.03 -2.00
C VAL A 482 22.64 -12.26 -2.90
N ALA A 483 22.39 -13.45 -2.36
CA ALA A 483 22.32 -14.69 -3.15
C ALA A 483 21.14 -14.68 -4.14
N ALA A 484 19.96 -14.25 -3.70
CA ALA A 484 18.78 -14.13 -4.56
C ALA A 484 18.99 -13.09 -5.68
N LEU A 485 19.61 -11.95 -5.38
CA LEU A 485 19.96 -10.94 -6.38
C LEU A 485 20.95 -11.49 -7.40
N ARG A 486 21.97 -12.24 -6.97
CA ARG A 486 22.91 -12.93 -7.87
C ARG A 486 22.18 -13.88 -8.82
N GLN A 487 21.26 -14.68 -8.29
CA GLN A 487 20.48 -15.61 -9.10
C GLN A 487 19.60 -14.88 -10.13
N ALA A 488 18.88 -13.83 -9.71
CA ALA A 488 18.06 -13.02 -10.61
C ALA A 488 18.88 -12.33 -11.70
N LEU A 489 20.10 -11.86 -11.37
CA LEU A 489 21.03 -11.30 -12.34
C LEU A 489 21.51 -12.35 -13.35
N VAL A 490 21.80 -13.58 -12.92
CA VAL A 490 22.17 -14.68 -13.81
C VAL A 490 21.04 -14.99 -14.79
N GLU A 491 19.80 -15.11 -14.31
CA GLU A 491 18.63 -15.37 -15.15
C GLU A 491 18.38 -14.24 -16.16
N THR A 492 18.49 -13.00 -15.72
CA THR A 492 18.33 -11.82 -16.59
C THR A 492 19.44 -11.76 -17.64
N LYS A 493 20.69 -12.03 -17.27
CA LYS A 493 21.83 -12.08 -18.20
C LYS A 493 21.66 -13.19 -19.23
N SER A 494 21.19 -14.38 -18.83
CA SER A 494 20.92 -15.49 -19.75
C SER A 494 19.90 -15.08 -20.81
N LEU A 495 18.77 -14.50 -20.39
CA LEU A 495 17.74 -14.02 -21.31
C LEU A 495 18.30 -12.96 -22.27
N CYS A 496 19.04 -11.97 -21.76
CA CYS A 496 19.66 -10.95 -22.60
C CYS A 496 20.61 -11.56 -23.64
N GLN A 497 21.45 -12.52 -23.23
CA GLN A 497 22.39 -13.18 -24.12
C GLN A 497 21.71 -14.03 -25.19
N GLU A 498 20.65 -14.77 -24.83
CA GLU A 498 19.83 -15.54 -25.76
C GLU A 498 19.19 -14.67 -26.86
N GLN A 499 18.84 -13.42 -26.51
CA GLN A 499 18.21 -12.47 -27.44
C GLN A 499 19.22 -11.57 -28.17
N GLY A 500 20.53 -11.70 -27.90
CA GLY A 500 21.57 -10.88 -28.53
C GLY A 500 21.80 -9.50 -27.89
N ALA A 501 21.26 -9.26 -26.69
CA ALA A 501 21.52 -8.07 -25.87
C ALA A 501 22.78 -8.27 -24.99
N HIS A 502 23.92 -7.74 -25.43
CA HIS A 502 25.20 -7.92 -24.74
C HIS A 502 25.44 -6.90 -23.62
N LEU A 503 24.94 -7.19 -22.41
CA LEU A 503 25.07 -6.30 -21.24
C LEU A 503 26.53 -5.92 -20.90
N ASN A 504 27.49 -6.83 -21.06
CA ASN A 504 28.91 -6.53 -20.81
C ASN A 504 29.47 -5.49 -21.78
N ALA A 505 29.05 -5.52 -23.05
CA ALA A 505 29.47 -4.53 -24.05
C ALA A 505 28.91 -3.15 -23.72
N ILE A 506 27.67 -3.08 -23.22
CA ILE A 506 27.03 -1.84 -22.75
C ILE A 506 27.79 -1.24 -21.55
N GLN A 507 28.29 -2.09 -20.65
CA GLN A 507 29.04 -1.65 -19.47
C GLN A 507 30.40 -1.06 -19.82
N SER A 508 31.08 -1.60 -20.83
CA SER A 508 32.42 -1.15 -21.25
C SER A 508 32.40 0.02 -22.24
N ALA A 509 31.25 0.37 -22.80
CA ALA A 509 31.11 1.46 -23.76
C ALA A 509 30.86 2.81 -23.07
N GLU A 510 31.34 3.90 -23.67
CA GLU A 510 31.14 5.26 -23.18
C GLU A 510 30.46 6.15 -24.23
N GLY A 511 29.83 7.24 -23.77
CA GLY A 511 29.20 8.25 -24.62
C GLY A 511 28.16 7.67 -25.60
N PHE A 512 28.19 8.15 -26.85
CA PHE A 512 27.25 7.74 -27.90
C PHE A 512 27.29 6.24 -28.24
N ALA A 513 28.44 5.57 -28.08
CA ALA A 513 28.55 4.14 -28.33
C ALA A 513 27.71 3.32 -27.34
N ARG A 514 27.67 3.75 -26.06
CA ARG A 514 26.83 3.13 -25.03
C ARG A 514 25.34 3.29 -25.32
N VAL A 515 24.93 4.48 -25.76
CA VAL A 515 23.55 4.76 -26.15
C VAL A 515 23.14 3.85 -27.32
N GLY A 516 24.02 3.70 -28.31
CA GLY A 516 23.83 2.76 -29.42
C GLY A 516 23.57 1.33 -28.95
N LEU A 517 24.44 0.78 -28.10
CA LEU A 517 24.29 -0.59 -27.59
C LEU A 517 23.05 -0.79 -26.70
N LEU A 518 22.67 0.22 -25.91
CA LEU A 518 21.44 0.19 -25.12
C LEU A 518 20.20 0.06 -26.00
N ASP A 519 20.14 0.83 -27.07
CA ASP A 519 19.01 0.79 -27.99
C ASP A 519 19.00 -0.49 -28.85
N ASP A 520 20.17 -1.04 -29.20
CA ASP A 520 20.26 -2.35 -29.87
C ASP A 520 19.73 -3.46 -28.96
N ALA A 521 20.04 -3.40 -27.67
CA ALA A 521 19.49 -4.31 -26.67
C ALA A 521 17.97 -4.17 -26.51
N VAL A 522 17.43 -2.94 -26.59
CA VAL A 522 15.98 -2.72 -26.60
C VAL A 522 15.34 -3.35 -27.84
N ASP A 523 15.91 -3.17 -29.04
CA ASP A 523 15.38 -3.75 -30.28
C ASP A 523 15.37 -5.28 -30.27
N ALA A 524 16.40 -5.88 -29.65
CA ALA A 524 16.49 -7.31 -29.41
C ALA A 524 15.37 -7.82 -28.48
N LEU A 525 15.17 -7.15 -27.33
CA LEU A 525 14.25 -7.58 -26.28
C LEU A 525 12.77 -7.27 -26.56
N VAL A 526 12.48 -6.36 -27.50
CA VAL A 526 11.11 -6.09 -28.00
C VAL A 526 10.73 -7.06 -29.15
N GLY A 527 11.52 -8.11 -29.38
CA GLY A 527 11.30 -9.08 -30.45
C GLY A 527 9.94 -9.79 -30.40
N THR A 528 9.49 -10.23 -29.23
CA THR A 528 8.15 -10.81 -29.01
C THR A 528 7.54 -10.27 -27.72
N GLU A 529 6.21 -10.27 -27.63
CA GLU A 529 5.48 -9.85 -26.42
C GLU A 529 5.87 -10.70 -25.20
N GLU A 530 6.06 -12.00 -25.39
CA GLU A 530 6.50 -12.93 -24.33
C GLU A 530 7.88 -12.56 -23.77
N ILE A 531 8.87 -12.30 -24.65
CA ILE A 531 10.23 -11.92 -24.24
C ILE A 531 10.21 -10.55 -23.55
N LYS A 532 9.45 -9.60 -24.11
CA LYS A 532 9.29 -8.26 -23.53
C LYS A 532 8.75 -8.34 -22.11
N LEU A 533 7.65 -9.07 -21.90
CA LEU A 533 7.04 -9.24 -20.58
C LEU A 533 7.98 -9.98 -19.62
N ARG A 534 8.64 -11.05 -20.08
CA ARG A 534 9.60 -11.80 -19.27
C ARG A 534 10.80 -10.96 -18.85
N TYR A 535 11.33 -10.13 -19.75
CA TYR A 535 12.42 -9.21 -19.43
C TYR A 535 11.97 -8.16 -18.40
N LEU A 536 10.79 -7.56 -18.57
CA LEU A 536 10.25 -6.58 -17.63
C LEU A 536 10.03 -7.18 -16.23
N ASP A 537 9.57 -8.43 -16.14
CA ASP A 537 9.40 -9.13 -14.86
C ASP A 537 10.73 -9.43 -14.16
N LEU A 538 11.72 -9.94 -14.91
CA LEU A 538 13.07 -10.16 -14.40
C LEU A 538 13.75 -8.85 -13.98
N ALA A 539 13.65 -7.80 -14.79
CA ALA A 539 14.18 -6.48 -14.47
C ALA A 539 13.52 -5.89 -13.21
N ASN A 540 12.20 -6.05 -13.05
CA ASN A 540 11.49 -5.66 -11.83
C ASN A 540 11.99 -6.45 -10.61
N THR A 541 12.19 -7.76 -10.76
CA THR A 541 12.72 -8.62 -9.69
C THR A 541 14.13 -8.22 -9.28
N VAL A 542 15.02 -7.98 -10.25
CA VAL A 542 16.38 -7.47 -10.02
C VAL A 542 16.34 -6.12 -9.32
N GLN A 543 15.52 -5.17 -9.79
CA GLN A 543 15.39 -3.85 -9.18
C GLN A 543 14.86 -3.94 -7.73
N ARG A 544 13.86 -4.79 -7.49
CA ARG A 544 13.26 -5.03 -6.17
C ARG A 544 14.29 -5.62 -5.19
N LEU A 545 15.02 -6.65 -5.60
CA LEU A 545 16.06 -7.29 -4.79
C LEU A 545 17.24 -6.34 -4.53
N TYR A 546 17.69 -5.62 -5.56
CA TYR A 546 18.74 -4.62 -5.42
C TYR A 546 18.38 -3.52 -4.42
N LYS A 547 17.15 -3.00 -4.49
CA LYS A 547 16.63 -2.03 -3.51
C LYS A 547 16.58 -2.61 -2.09
N ALA A 548 16.31 -3.90 -1.92
CA ALA A 548 16.31 -4.56 -0.63
C ALA A 548 17.73 -4.77 -0.07
N VAL A 549 18.74 -4.94 -0.94
CA VAL A 549 20.16 -5.07 -0.52
C VAL A 549 20.75 -3.72 -0.10
N LEU A 550 20.34 -2.59 -0.70
CA LEU A 550 20.83 -1.27 -0.31
C LEU A 550 20.48 -0.96 1.16
N PRO A 551 21.45 -0.52 2.00
CA PRO A 551 22.71 0.17 1.67
C PRO A 551 23.98 -0.70 1.71
N ASP A 552 23.89 -2.02 1.59
CA ASP A 552 25.06 -2.90 1.80
C ASP A 552 26.28 -2.49 0.95
N PRO A 553 27.52 -2.52 1.49
CA PRO A 553 28.71 -2.40 0.66
C PRO A 553 28.74 -3.41 -0.49
N ALA A 554 28.25 -4.63 -0.30
CA ALA A 554 28.14 -5.65 -1.36
C ALA A 554 27.21 -5.21 -2.51
N ALA A 555 26.27 -4.29 -2.26
CA ALA A 555 25.40 -3.73 -3.31
C ALA A 555 26.20 -3.02 -4.42
N ARG A 556 27.36 -2.43 -4.08
CA ARG A 556 28.19 -1.69 -5.03
C ARG A 556 28.67 -2.55 -6.18
N GLU A 557 28.94 -3.84 -5.93
CA GLU A 557 29.35 -4.79 -6.97
C GLU A 557 28.23 -5.03 -7.99
N PHE A 558 26.97 -5.02 -7.55
CA PHE A 558 25.82 -5.25 -8.41
C PHE A 558 25.37 -3.99 -9.15
N ALA A 559 25.73 -2.79 -8.69
CA ALA A 559 25.29 -1.53 -9.31
C ALA A 559 25.62 -1.48 -10.81
N ILE A 560 26.84 -1.91 -11.18
CA ILE A 560 27.32 -1.96 -12.57
C ILE A 560 26.44 -2.86 -13.45
N GLU A 561 25.88 -3.92 -12.88
CA GLU A 561 25.04 -4.90 -13.57
C GLU A 561 23.57 -4.50 -13.62
N VAL A 562 23.06 -3.93 -12.52
CA VAL A 562 21.65 -3.55 -12.36
C VAL A 562 21.30 -2.31 -13.19
N THR A 563 22.22 -1.34 -13.31
CA THR A 563 21.98 -0.09 -14.05
C THR A 563 21.55 -0.32 -15.51
N PRO A 564 22.30 -1.03 -16.37
CA PRO A 564 21.88 -1.22 -17.76
C PRO A 564 20.55 -1.99 -17.87
N ILE A 565 20.29 -2.94 -16.97
CA ILE A 565 19.02 -3.69 -16.94
C ILE A 565 17.83 -2.73 -16.74
N ASN A 566 17.93 -1.85 -15.75
CA ASN A 566 16.87 -0.88 -15.45
C ASN A 566 16.70 0.15 -16.59
N VAL A 567 17.80 0.65 -17.16
CA VAL A 567 17.74 1.63 -18.27
C VAL A 567 17.06 1.04 -19.50
N ILE A 568 17.35 -0.22 -19.84
CA ILE A 568 16.67 -0.92 -20.93
C ILE A 568 15.18 -1.09 -20.60
N ALA A 569 14.84 -1.48 -19.35
CA ALA A 569 13.45 -1.62 -18.94
C ALA A 569 12.68 -0.30 -19.05
N ASP A 570 13.28 0.81 -18.63
CA ASP A 570 12.68 2.14 -18.73
C ASP A 570 12.52 2.59 -20.19
N LYS A 571 13.51 2.30 -21.06
CA LYS A 571 13.40 2.53 -22.50
C LYS A 571 12.28 1.71 -23.13
N ILE A 572 12.13 0.42 -22.79
CA ILE A 572 11.03 -0.43 -23.27
C ILE A 572 9.67 0.13 -22.82
N ARG A 573 9.56 0.54 -21.55
CA ARG A 573 8.34 1.16 -21.01
C ARG A 573 8.00 2.45 -21.75
N ALA A 574 9.00 3.26 -22.13
CA ALA A 574 8.78 4.51 -22.88
C ALA A 574 8.36 4.29 -24.34
N LEU A 575 8.60 3.11 -24.93
CA LEU A 575 8.12 2.76 -26.27
C LEU A 575 6.65 2.35 -26.29
N THR A 576 6.12 1.96 -25.13
CA THR A 576 4.73 1.55 -24.97
C THR A 576 3.98 2.72 -24.33
N PRO A 577 2.81 3.15 -24.82
CA PRO A 577 1.96 4.03 -24.00
C PRO A 577 1.68 3.35 -22.65
N PRO A 578 1.35 4.11 -21.58
CA PRO A 578 0.98 3.50 -20.29
C PRO A 578 -0.03 2.40 -20.58
N ALA A 579 0.30 1.18 -20.15
CA ALA A 579 -0.37 -0.04 -20.52
C ALA A 579 -1.87 0.17 -20.60
N ASP A 580 -2.47 -0.32 -21.68
CA ASP A 580 -3.91 -0.42 -21.84
C ASP A 580 -4.49 -1.07 -20.59
N ILE A 581 -5.05 -0.22 -19.74
CA ILE A 581 -5.66 -0.61 -18.48
C ILE A 581 -7.00 -1.28 -18.78
N SER A 582 -7.45 -1.43 -20.03
CA SER A 582 -8.79 -1.93 -20.37
C SER A 582 -9.06 -3.36 -19.87
N LEU A 583 -8.04 -4.19 -19.64
CA LEU A 583 -8.25 -5.51 -19.00
C LEU A 583 -8.35 -5.43 -17.46
N VAL A 584 -7.78 -4.38 -16.85
CA VAL A 584 -7.87 -4.09 -15.41
C VAL A 584 -9.07 -3.18 -15.11
N MET A 585 -9.48 -2.32 -16.05
CA MET A 585 -10.65 -1.44 -16.01
C MET A 585 -11.92 -2.19 -16.34
N GLN A 586 -11.93 -3.24 -17.17
CA GLN A 586 -13.11 -4.12 -17.25
C GLN A 586 -13.38 -4.90 -15.96
N GLN A 587 -12.40 -5.01 -15.06
CA GLN A 587 -12.59 -5.58 -13.71
C GLN A 587 -12.73 -4.50 -12.61
N VAL A 588 -12.49 -3.22 -12.94
CA VAL A 588 -12.53 -2.08 -11.98
C VAL A 588 -13.69 -1.11 -12.27
N GLU A 589 -14.25 -1.06 -13.48
CA GLU A 589 -15.46 -0.29 -13.85
C GLU A 589 -16.77 -0.97 -13.46
N GLY A 590 -16.71 -2.17 -12.87
CA GLY A 590 -17.81 -2.73 -12.10
C GLY A 590 -18.00 -2.10 -10.71
N LEU A 591 -17.09 -1.22 -10.26
CA LEU A 591 -17.02 -0.81 -8.85
C LEU A 591 -16.84 0.68 -8.56
N LEU A 592 -16.94 1.57 -9.54
CA LEU A 592 -16.98 3.01 -9.26
C LEU A 592 -18.12 3.69 -10.01
N ASP A 593 -19.33 3.52 -9.48
CA ASP A 593 -20.36 4.53 -9.63
C ASP A 593 -21.28 4.57 -8.40
N ARG A 594 -20.79 5.18 -7.31
CA ARG A 594 -21.61 6.05 -6.45
C ARG A 594 -20.78 7.25 -6.03
N SER A 595 -20.92 8.27 -6.86
CA SER A 595 -20.51 9.65 -6.66
C SER A 595 -20.93 10.19 -5.28
N ILE A 596 -20.11 11.05 -4.68
CA ILE A 596 -20.39 12.49 -4.48
C ILE A 596 -19.12 13.16 -3.92
N ALA A 597 -18.89 14.37 -4.43
CA ALA A 597 -17.74 15.26 -4.31
C ALA A 597 -17.51 15.85 -2.90
N THR A 598 -16.27 16.26 -2.59
CA THR A 598 -15.86 17.69 -2.66
C THR A 598 -14.34 17.86 -2.62
N GLU A 599 -13.94 18.95 -3.28
CA GLU A 599 -12.62 19.54 -3.57
C GLU A 599 -11.64 19.60 -2.38
N GLY A 600 -10.32 19.59 -2.54
CA GLY A 600 -9.49 19.57 -3.73
C GLY A 600 -8.01 19.53 -3.34
N TYR A 601 -7.14 19.10 -4.25
CA TYR A 601 -5.73 19.47 -4.27
C TYR A 601 -5.24 19.38 -5.71
N ILE A 602 -4.75 20.51 -6.20
CA ILE A 602 -4.07 20.68 -7.49
C ILE A 602 -2.75 19.94 -7.38
N ILE A 603 -2.59 18.83 -8.09
CA ILE A 603 -1.26 18.25 -8.33
C ILE A 603 -0.61 19.11 -9.41
N ARG A 604 0.36 19.90 -8.97
CA ARG A 604 1.32 20.57 -9.85
C ARG A 604 2.11 19.52 -10.61
N GLU A 605 2.28 19.83 -11.88
CA GLU A 605 3.10 19.16 -12.88
C GLU A 605 4.45 18.71 -12.32
N LEU A 606 4.78 17.45 -12.63
CA LEU A 606 6.16 17.01 -12.76
C LEU A 606 6.79 17.88 -13.87
N SER A 607 7.75 18.73 -13.52
CA SER A 607 8.60 19.39 -14.52
C SER A 607 9.34 18.36 -15.38
N PRO A 608 9.71 18.74 -16.62
CA PRO A 608 9.67 17.86 -17.78
C PRO A 608 11.00 17.13 -18.02
N PRO A 609 10.98 15.88 -18.56
CA PRO A 609 12.12 15.41 -19.34
C PRO A 609 11.96 15.99 -20.75
N PHE A 610 12.78 16.99 -21.08
CA PHE A 610 12.97 17.55 -22.42
C PHE A 610 11.77 18.26 -23.06
N GLY A 611 11.93 19.58 -23.24
CA GLY A 611 11.36 20.40 -24.32
C GLY A 611 9.87 20.24 -24.63
N ASP A 612 9.10 21.29 -24.37
CA ASP A 612 7.85 21.58 -25.06
C ASP A 612 8.05 21.49 -26.57
N GLU A 613 7.76 20.33 -27.16
CA GLU A 613 7.52 20.20 -28.58
C GLU A 613 6.80 18.87 -28.89
N HIS A 614 5.57 19.03 -29.40
CA HIS A 614 4.72 18.06 -30.10
C HIS A 614 3.72 17.26 -29.26
N TRP A 615 2.53 17.85 -29.11
CA TRP A 615 1.34 17.19 -29.63
C TRP A 615 1.69 16.64 -31.02
N ILE A 616 1.83 15.32 -31.18
CA ILE A 616 2.03 14.75 -32.50
C ILE A 616 0.64 14.69 -33.13
N ASP A 617 0.30 15.75 -33.85
CA ASP A 617 -0.77 15.74 -34.83
C ASP A 617 -0.44 14.66 -35.88
N LEU A 618 -1.18 13.56 -35.84
CA LEU A 618 -1.01 12.44 -36.78
C LEU A 618 -1.34 12.81 -38.23
N SER A 619 -1.95 13.98 -38.44
CA SER A 619 -2.10 14.62 -39.75
C SER A 619 -0.76 15.05 -40.36
N ASN A 620 0.30 15.13 -39.55
CA ASN A 620 1.65 15.57 -39.93
C ASN A 620 2.73 14.47 -39.78
N ILE A 621 2.36 13.17 -39.70
CA ILE A 621 3.36 12.11 -39.85
C ILE A 621 3.91 12.14 -41.28
N ASP A 622 5.18 12.53 -41.40
CA ASP A 622 5.96 12.42 -42.64
C ASP A 622 6.33 10.94 -42.85
N PHE A 623 5.40 10.20 -43.47
CA PHE A 623 5.56 8.77 -43.76
C PHE A 623 6.77 8.47 -44.64
N GLU A 624 7.21 9.43 -45.47
CA GLU A 624 8.43 9.30 -46.28
C GLU A 624 9.67 9.31 -45.39
N LYS A 625 9.80 10.28 -44.47
CA LYS A 625 10.89 10.29 -43.47
C LYS A 625 10.85 9.10 -42.51
N LEU A 626 9.64 8.63 -42.14
CA LEU A 626 9.48 7.45 -41.28
C LEU A 626 9.97 6.18 -42.01
N ALA A 627 9.64 6.05 -43.29
CA ALA A 627 10.09 4.95 -44.16
C ALA A 627 11.62 5.00 -44.41
N GLU A 628 12.20 6.19 -44.54
CA GLU A 628 13.67 6.35 -44.62
C GLU A 628 14.35 5.92 -43.31
N LYS A 629 13.83 6.33 -42.14
CA LYS A 629 14.36 5.89 -40.83
C LYS A 629 14.23 4.38 -40.62
N PHE A 630 13.14 3.77 -41.09
CA PHE A 630 12.90 2.34 -41.03
C PHE A 630 13.89 1.53 -41.90
N LYS A 631 14.33 2.08 -43.03
CA LYS A 631 15.35 1.47 -43.90
C LYS A 631 16.76 1.48 -43.28
N ILE A 632 17.05 2.44 -42.41
CA ILE A 632 18.40 2.72 -41.91
C ILE A 632 18.65 2.11 -40.50
N SER A 633 17.62 1.86 -39.66
CA SER A 633 17.84 1.30 -38.29
C SER A 633 16.63 0.61 -37.63
N ARG A 634 16.91 -0.20 -36.58
CA ARG A 634 16.04 -0.74 -35.48
C ARG A 634 14.54 -0.87 -35.79
N LYS A 635 14.22 -1.79 -36.69
CA LYS A 635 12.88 -2.01 -37.24
C LYS A 635 11.83 -2.36 -36.18
N ARG A 636 12.19 -3.15 -35.16
CA ARG A 636 11.25 -3.62 -34.13
C ARG A 636 10.88 -2.50 -33.17
N THR A 637 11.86 -1.68 -32.80
CA THR A 637 11.67 -0.48 -31.97
C THR A 637 10.76 0.53 -32.66
N ILE A 638 10.93 0.73 -33.97
CA ILE A 638 10.06 1.62 -34.77
C ILE A 638 8.63 1.08 -34.82
N ASN A 639 8.46 -0.23 -35.01
CA ASN A 639 7.14 -0.86 -35.00
C ASN A 639 6.43 -0.69 -33.66
N GLU A 640 7.11 -0.92 -32.53
CA GLU A 640 6.50 -0.77 -31.21
C GLU A 640 6.09 0.69 -30.94
N LYS A 641 6.92 1.65 -31.34
CA LYS A 641 6.59 3.08 -31.24
C LYS A 641 5.39 3.47 -32.10
N LEU A 642 5.35 3.02 -33.36
CA LEU A 642 4.25 3.31 -34.29
C LEU A 642 2.95 2.64 -33.81
N LYS A 643 3.02 1.39 -33.36
CA LYS A 643 1.91 0.68 -32.71
C LYS A 643 1.36 1.47 -31.52
N GLY A 644 2.23 2.00 -30.65
CA GLY A 644 1.83 2.84 -29.53
C GLY A 644 1.08 4.12 -29.95
N GLN A 645 1.59 4.82 -30.98
CA GLN A 645 0.95 6.03 -31.52
C GLN A 645 -0.40 5.75 -32.16
N VAL A 646 -0.49 4.68 -32.96
CA VAL A 646 -1.74 4.24 -33.61
C VAL A 646 -2.77 3.84 -32.57
N ALA A 647 -2.38 3.08 -31.53
CA ALA A 647 -3.26 2.67 -30.45
C ALA A 647 -3.85 3.87 -29.71
N GLN A 648 -3.00 4.85 -29.34
CA GLN A 648 -3.45 6.06 -28.64
C GLN A 648 -4.45 6.86 -29.47
N LYS A 649 -4.18 7.03 -30.78
CA LYS A 649 -5.11 7.71 -31.69
C LYS A 649 -6.43 6.96 -31.82
N LEU A 650 -6.35 5.66 -32.04
CA LEU A 650 -7.53 4.80 -32.22
C LEU A 650 -8.42 4.83 -30.97
N MET A 651 -7.84 4.75 -29.77
CA MET A 651 -8.57 4.89 -28.52
C MET A 651 -9.29 6.24 -28.41
N ALA A 652 -8.63 7.34 -28.79
CA ALA A 652 -9.26 8.66 -28.82
C ALA A 652 -10.44 8.71 -29.81
N MET A 653 -10.27 8.16 -31.02
CA MET A 653 -11.31 8.10 -32.04
C MET A 653 -12.52 7.24 -31.65
N VAL A 654 -12.28 6.08 -31.02
CA VAL A 654 -13.33 5.15 -30.54
C VAL A 654 -14.07 5.74 -29.35
N ARG A 655 -13.37 6.46 -28.46
CA ARG A 655 -13.98 7.18 -27.34
C ARG A 655 -15.00 8.21 -27.81
N LEU A 656 -14.70 8.93 -28.90
CA LEU A 656 -15.61 9.91 -29.50
C LEU A 656 -16.72 9.23 -30.30
N ASN A 657 -16.42 8.17 -31.05
CA ASN A 657 -17.42 7.45 -31.85
C ASN A 657 -17.24 5.92 -31.74
N ARG A 658 -18.09 5.28 -30.91
CA ARG A 658 -18.09 3.83 -30.69
C ARG A 658 -18.34 2.99 -31.95
N THR A 659 -18.86 3.59 -33.03
CA THR A 659 -19.05 2.85 -34.28
C THR A 659 -17.74 2.59 -35.05
N ARG A 660 -16.60 3.05 -34.52
CA ARG A 660 -15.24 2.78 -35.01
C ARG A 660 -14.58 1.57 -34.34
N MET A 661 -15.34 0.76 -33.60
CA MET A 661 -14.83 -0.46 -32.95
C MET A 661 -14.27 -1.49 -33.96
N ASP A 662 -14.73 -1.46 -35.21
CA ASP A 662 -14.21 -2.29 -36.29
C ASP A 662 -12.73 -1.99 -36.62
N TYR A 663 -12.30 -0.73 -36.48
CA TYR A 663 -10.89 -0.36 -36.59
C TYR A 663 -10.08 -0.96 -35.42
N MET A 664 -10.64 -0.99 -34.20
CA MET A 664 -10.02 -1.63 -33.04
C MET A 664 -9.83 -3.14 -33.26
N GLU A 665 -10.83 -3.83 -33.79
CA GLU A 665 -10.74 -5.26 -34.12
C GLU A 665 -9.69 -5.55 -35.20
N ARG A 666 -9.63 -4.72 -36.25
CA ARG A 666 -8.59 -4.83 -37.29
C ARG A 666 -7.19 -4.58 -36.73
N PHE A 667 -7.04 -3.56 -35.88
CA PHE A 667 -5.78 -3.26 -35.20
C PHE A 667 -5.31 -4.42 -34.33
N GLN A 668 -6.22 -5.00 -33.54
CA GLN A 668 -5.92 -6.17 -32.71
C GLN A 668 -5.51 -7.38 -33.56
N THR A 669 -6.22 -7.63 -34.67
CA THR A 669 -5.90 -8.74 -35.59
C THR A 669 -4.49 -8.61 -36.17
N MET A 670 -4.06 -7.39 -36.53
CA MET A 670 -2.70 -7.13 -37.01
C MET A 670 -1.65 -7.38 -35.91
N ILE A 671 -1.93 -6.95 -34.67
CA ILE A 671 -1.06 -7.20 -33.51
C ILE A 671 -0.93 -8.71 -33.25
N ASP A 672 -2.05 -9.43 -33.25
CA ASP A 672 -2.07 -10.87 -32.99
C ASP A 672 -1.29 -11.64 -34.06
N ALA A 673 -1.43 -11.25 -35.33
CA ALA A 673 -0.70 -11.84 -36.44
C ALA A 673 0.82 -11.59 -36.34
N TYR A 674 1.25 -10.40 -35.91
CA TYR A 674 2.65 -10.09 -35.67
C TYR A 674 3.22 -10.85 -34.46
N ASN A 675 2.47 -10.87 -33.34
CA ASN A 675 2.86 -11.58 -32.12
C ASN A 675 2.96 -13.10 -32.32
N ALA A 676 2.10 -13.67 -33.16
CA ALA A 676 2.14 -15.08 -33.55
C ALA A 676 3.30 -15.43 -34.52
N GLY A 677 4.06 -14.43 -34.99
CA GLY A 677 5.14 -14.60 -35.95
C GLY A 677 4.67 -14.84 -37.39
N SER A 678 3.37 -14.69 -37.67
CA SER A 678 2.79 -14.86 -39.01
C SER A 678 3.14 -13.72 -39.97
N VAL A 679 3.56 -12.58 -39.43
CA VAL A 679 3.94 -11.37 -40.18
C VAL A 679 5.31 -10.90 -39.69
N ASN A 680 6.23 -10.60 -40.61
CA ASN A 680 7.55 -10.08 -40.25
C ASN A 680 7.51 -8.56 -39.97
N ALA A 681 8.59 -8.01 -39.40
CA ALA A 681 8.62 -6.59 -39.01
C ALA A 681 8.39 -5.60 -40.17
N GLU A 682 8.78 -5.94 -41.40
CA GLU A 682 8.63 -5.05 -42.56
C GLU A 682 7.19 -5.03 -43.07
N GLU A 683 6.57 -6.20 -43.15
CA GLU A 683 5.17 -6.33 -43.53
C GLU A 683 4.24 -5.75 -42.44
N PHE A 684 4.58 -5.93 -41.15
CA PHE A 684 3.83 -5.33 -40.06
C PHE A 684 3.92 -3.80 -40.07
N PHE A 685 5.10 -3.24 -40.35
CA PHE A 685 5.27 -1.78 -40.53
C PHE A 685 4.36 -1.25 -41.63
N LYS A 686 4.34 -1.92 -42.79
CA LYS A 686 3.49 -1.54 -43.92
C LYS A 686 2.00 -1.57 -43.53
N GLN A 687 1.56 -2.64 -42.88
CA GLN A 687 0.18 -2.76 -42.39
C GLN A 687 -0.18 -1.66 -41.38
N LEU A 688 0.73 -1.32 -40.46
CA LEU A 688 0.53 -0.21 -39.51
C LEU A 688 0.44 1.15 -40.21
N VAL A 689 1.26 1.40 -41.23
CA VAL A 689 1.22 2.64 -42.02
C VAL A 689 -0.09 2.74 -42.81
N ASP A 690 -0.47 1.69 -43.53
CA ASP A 690 -1.72 1.63 -44.30
C ASP A 690 -2.93 1.84 -43.38
N PHE A 691 -2.91 1.22 -42.20
CA PHE A 691 -3.96 1.39 -41.20
C PHE A 691 -3.98 2.81 -40.62
N ALA A 692 -2.83 3.39 -40.28
CA ALA A 692 -2.73 4.78 -39.81
C ALA A 692 -3.27 5.78 -40.85
N GLN A 693 -3.02 5.55 -42.14
CA GLN A 693 -3.59 6.34 -43.23
C GLN A 693 -5.12 6.22 -43.27
N SER A 694 -5.67 5.00 -43.10
CA SER A 694 -7.13 4.82 -43.03
C SER A 694 -7.77 5.56 -41.85
N LEU A 695 -7.08 5.67 -40.70
CA LEU A 695 -7.55 6.47 -39.56
C LEU A 695 -7.53 7.96 -39.86
N ASN A 696 -6.52 8.45 -40.59
CA ASN A 696 -6.45 9.85 -41.02
C ASN A 696 -7.59 10.20 -41.99
N GLU A 697 -8.04 9.26 -42.82
CA GLU A 697 -9.20 9.44 -43.70
C GLU A 697 -10.52 9.48 -42.90
N GLU A 698 -10.70 8.55 -41.96
CA GLU A 698 -11.89 8.48 -41.10
C GLU A 698 -12.04 9.73 -40.21
N GLU A 699 -10.93 10.30 -39.73
CA GLU A 699 -10.93 11.54 -38.95
C GLU A 699 -11.44 12.74 -39.77
N LYS A 700 -11.18 12.77 -41.09
CA LYS A 700 -11.67 13.84 -41.98
C LYS A 700 -13.13 13.66 -42.40
N ARG A 701 -13.76 12.52 -42.06
CA ARG A 701 -15.13 12.19 -42.47
C ARG A 701 -16.15 13.18 -41.94
N ALA A 702 -16.01 13.68 -40.71
CA ALA A 702 -16.92 14.67 -40.14
C ALA A 702 -17.03 15.92 -41.05
N MET A 703 -15.88 16.45 -41.49
CA MET A 703 -15.82 17.58 -42.42
C MET A 703 -16.41 17.24 -43.79
N GLY A 704 -16.08 16.07 -44.35
CA GLY A 704 -16.64 15.59 -45.61
C GLY A 704 -18.17 15.50 -45.57
N GLU A 705 -18.71 15.17 -44.40
CA GLU A 705 -20.14 15.06 -44.16
C GLU A 705 -20.83 16.33 -43.69
N GLN A 706 -20.09 17.44 -43.57
CA GLN A 706 -20.59 18.70 -43.03
C GLN A 706 -21.20 18.54 -41.62
N LEU A 707 -20.69 17.59 -40.83
CA LEU A 707 -21.09 17.34 -39.45
C LEU A 707 -19.90 17.65 -38.54
N ASN A 708 -20.15 18.04 -37.29
CA ASN A 708 -19.10 17.95 -36.27
C ASN A 708 -18.99 16.50 -35.77
N GLU A 709 -17.93 16.19 -35.02
CA GLU A 709 -17.65 14.82 -34.55
C GLU A 709 -18.78 14.24 -33.69
N GLU A 710 -19.44 15.10 -32.92
CA GLU A 710 -20.56 14.74 -32.04
C GLU A 710 -21.84 14.39 -32.84
N GLU A 711 -22.13 15.18 -33.88
CA GLU A 711 -23.20 14.93 -34.83
C GLU A 711 -22.93 13.68 -35.67
N LEU A 712 -21.67 13.46 -36.06
CA LEU A 712 -21.25 12.28 -36.81
C LEU A 712 -21.46 11.00 -35.99
N ALA A 713 -21.16 11.00 -34.68
CA ALA A 713 -21.40 9.84 -33.82
C ALA A 713 -22.89 9.45 -33.77
N LEU A 714 -23.79 10.43 -33.62
CA LEU A 714 -25.23 10.18 -33.67
C LEU A 714 -25.69 9.72 -35.06
N PHE A 715 -25.18 10.35 -36.11
CA PHE A 715 -25.47 9.98 -37.48
C PHE A 715 -25.04 8.53 -37.80
N ASP A 716 -23.86 8.12 -37.36
CA ASP A 716 -23.35 6.77 -37.52
C ASP A 716 -24.18 5.74 -36.76
N LEU A 717 -24.62 6.04 -35.54
CA LEU A 717 -25.53 5.16 -34.79
C LEU A 717 -26.84 4.94 -35.54
N LEU A 718 -27.38 5.99 -36.17
CA LEU A 718 -28.62 5.89 -36.95
C LEU A 718 -28.41 5.12 -38.26
N THR A 719 -27.24 5.19 -38.89
CA THR A 719 -27.01 4.66 -40.24
C THR A 719 -26.21 3.35 -40.32
N LYS A 720 -25.53 2.91 -39.24
CA LYS A 720 -24.77 1.65 -39.19
C LYS A 720 -25.51 0.54 -38.40
N PRO A 721 -25.58 -0.72 -38.87
CA PRO A 721 -25.07 -1.22 -40.16
C PRO A 721 -25.78 -0.57 -41.33
N GLN A 722 -25.12 -0.53 -42.50
CA GLN A 722 -25.52 0.26 -43.65
C GLN A 722 -26.98 0.02 -44.07
N ILE A 723 -27.76 1.09 -44.14
CA ILE A 723 -29.17 1.09 -44.53
C ILE A 723 -29.29 1.71 -45.93
N GLU A 724 -29.90 1.00 -46.88
CA GLU A 724 -30.19 1.54 -48.22
C GLU A 724 -31.26 2.63 -48.13
N MET A 725 -30.90 3.87 -48.49
CA MET A 725 -31.83 5.00 -48.47
C MET A 725 -31.51 6.02 -49.56
N SER A 726 -32.49 6.86 -49.91
CA SER A 726 -32.30 7.92 -50.91
C SER A 726 -31.42 9.05 -50.36
N LYS A 727 -30.81 9.86 -51.25
CA LYS A 727 -30.06 11.06 -50.83
C LYS A 727 -30.89 12.02 -49.97
N ALA A 728 -32.20 12.13 -50.25
CA ALA A 728 -33.10 12.98 -49.49
C ALA A 728 -33.36 12.44 -48.07
N ASP A 729 -33.53 11.12 -47.94
CA ASP A 729 -33.67 10.45 -46.64
C ASP A 729 -32.41 10.58 -45.80
N TRP A 730 -31.26 10.52 -46.46
CA TRP A 730 -29.96 10.61 -45.85
C TRP A 730 -29.68 12.00 -45.25
N GLU A 731 -30.01 13.06 -45.98
CA GLU A 731 -29.99 14.43 -45.44
C GLU A 731 -31.01 14.63 -44.32
N LYS A 732 -32.16 13.95 -44.38
CA LYS A 732 -33.17 13.97 -43.30
C LYS A 732 -32.62 13.37 -42.01
N VAL A 733 -31.86 12.27 -42.08
CA VAL A 733 -31.20 11.65 -40.92
C VAL A 733 -30.14 12.58 -40.33
N LYS A 734 -29.34 13.26 -41.16
CA LYS A 734 -28.38 14.29 -40.71
C LYS A 734 -29.08 15.41 -39.94
N ALA A 735 -30.13 15.99 -40.53
CA ALA A 735 -30.91 17.05 -39.89
C ALA A 735 -31.50 16.59 -38.55
N THR A 736 -31.99 15.36 -38.48
CA THR A 736 -32.53 14.75 -37.26
C THR A 736 -31.46 14.60 -36.18
N ALA A 737 -30.25 14.13 -36.52
CA ALA A 737 -29.15 14.01 -35.57
C ALA A 737 -28.75 15.38 -34.97
N ARG A 738 -28.66 16.42 -35.80
CA ARG A 738 -28.37 17.79 -35.35
C ARG A 738 -29.45 18.33 -34.42
N GLN A 739 -30.71 18.20 -34.82
CA GLN A 739 -31.86 18.68 -34.05
C GLN A 739 -31.95 17.96 -32.70
N LEU A 740 -31.79 16.63 -32.70
CA LEU A 740 -31.80 15.82 -31.49
C LEU A 740 -30.76 16.30 -30.49
N LEU A 741 -29.52 16.48 -30.95
CA LEU A 741 -28.43 16.93 -30.10
C LEU A 741 -28.69 18.32 -29.50
N ALA A 742 -29.17 19.26 -30.33
CA ALA A 742 -29.48 20.61 -29.90
C ALA A 742 -30.57 20.62 -28.82
N THR A 743 -31.66 19.87 -29.00
CA THR A 743 -32.76 19.77 -28.03
C THR A 743 -32.30 19.10 -26.73
N LEU A 744 -31.51 18.02 -26.80
CA LEU A 744 -31.02 17.34 -25.60
C LEU A 744 -30.14 18.25 -24.75
N LYS A 745 -29.21 18.98 -25.37
CA LYS A 745 -28.32 19.92 -24.67
C LYS A 745 -29.05 21.11 -24.07
N ALA A 746 -30.02 21.66 -24.79
CA ALA A 746 -30.77 22.82 -24.35
C ALA A 746 -31.73 22.51 -23.19
N GLU A 747 -32.39 21.35 -23.23
CA GLU A 747 -33.56 21.11 -22.38
C GLU A 747 -33.44 19.92 -21.43
N LYS A 748 -32.64 18.89 -21.74
CA LYS A 748 -32.74 17.57 -21.09
C LYS A 748 -31.50 17.15 -20.31
N LEU A 749 -30.30 17.55 -20.74
CA LEU A 749 -29.01 17.17 -20.13
C LEU A 749 -28.60 18.09 -18.97
N VAL A 750 -29.50 18.24 -17.99
CA VAL A 750 -29.31 19.07 -16.77
C VAL A 750 -28.43 18.38 -15.71
N LEU A 751 -28.08 19.10 -14.63
CA LEU A 751 -27.25 18.57 -13.53
C LEU A 751 -27.85 17.27 -12.93
N ASP A 752 -27.03 16.24 -12.75
CA ASP A 752 -27.41 14.94 -12.19
C ASP A 752 -28.55 14.20 -12.93
N TRP A 753 -28.79 14.50 -14.22
CA TRP A 753 -29.85 13.86 -15.00
C TRP A 753 -29.74 12.31 -15.01
N ARG A 754 -28.51 11.78 -14.95
CA ARG A 754 -28.24 10.32 -14.87
C ARG A 754 -28.69 9.69 -13.55
N LYS A 755 -28.64 10.42 -12.44
CA LYS A 755 -28.99 9.92 -11.10
C LYS A 755 -30.50 9.90 -10.88
N ARG A 756 -31.25 10.78 -11.55
CA ARG A 756 -32.70 10.93 -11.39
C ARG A 756 -33.45 10.05 -12.39
N GLN A 757 -34.28 9.12 -11.90
CA GLN A 757 -35.06 8.22 -12.75
C GLN A 757 -35.99 8.98 -13.72
N GLN A 758 -36.64 10.04 -13.24
CA GLN A 758 -37.53 10.87 -14.06
C GLN A 758 -36.79 11.57 -15.21
N ALA A 759 -35.63 12.18 -14.93
CA ALA A 759 -34.84 12.87 -15.96
C ALA A 759 -34.33 11.90 -17.05
N ARG A 760 -33.92 10.68 -16.67
CA ARG A 760 -33.56 9.62 -17.64
C ARG A 760 -34.73 9.22 -18.53
N ALA A 761 -35.92 9.08 -17.97
CA ALA A 761 -37.12 8.78 -18.73
C ALA A 761 -37.47 9.91 -19.71
N GLU A 762 -37.34 11.17 -19.28
CA GLU A 762 -37.58 12.34 -20.14
C GLU A 762 -36.59 12.42 -21.30
N VAL A 763 -35.30 12.12 -21.08
CA VAL A 763 -34.29 12.02 -22.16
C VAL A 763 -34.67 10.93 -23.16
N ARG A 764 -35.03 9.73 -22.70
CA ARG A 764 -35.45 8.62 -23.55
C ARG A 764 -36.67 8.96 -24.40
N VAL A 765 -37.71 9.51 -23.79
CA VAL A 765 -38.94 9.94 -24.49
C VAL A 765 -38.65 11.04 -25.50
N THR A 766 -37.71 11.95 -25.22
CA THR A 766 -37.31 13.00 -26.16
C THR A 766 -36.61 12.42 -27.38
N ILE A 767 -35.72 11.45 -27.18
CA ILE A 767 -35.06 10.71 -28.27
C ILE A 767 -36.12 9.99 -29.11
N GLU A 768 -37.01 9.21 -28.49
CA GLU A 768 -38.11 8.50 -29.18
C GLU A 768 -38.95 9.44 -30.05
N LYS A 769 -39.40 10.57 -29.50
CA LYS A 769 -40.24 11.54 -30.23
C LYS A 769 -39.53 12.19 -31.42
N LEU A 770 -38.28 12.60 -31.25
CA LEU A 770 -37.53 13.29 -32.30
C LEU A 770 -37.09 12.34 -33.40
N LEU A 771 -36.74 11.10 -33.05
CA LEU A 771 -36.47 10.07 -34.05
C LEU A 771 -37.75 9.69 -34.81
N ASP A 772 -38.91 9.56 -34.15
CA ASP A 772 -40.17 9.20 -34.81
C ASP A 772 -40.60 10.24 -35.86
N TYR A 773 -40.40 11.52 -35.56
CA TYR A 773 -40.67 12.62 -36.49
C TYR A 773 -39.61 12.75 -37.59
N GLY A 774 -38.34 12.63 -37.20
CA GLY A 774 -37.19 12.93 -38.04
C GLY A 774 -36.78 11.81 -38.99
N LEU A 775 -36.92 10.54 -38.60
CA LEU A 775 -36.44 9.43 -39.40
C LEU A 775 -37.35 9.14 -40.63
N PRO A 776 -36.76 8.69 -41.76
CA PRO A 776 -37.50 8.19 -42.92
C PRO A 776 -38.31 6.91 -42.66
N LYS A 777 -39.28 6.60 -43.54
CA LYS A 777 -40.07 5.36 -43.48
C LYS A 777 -39.27 4.07 -43.73
N VAL A 778 -37.99 4.20 -44.09
CA VAL A 778 -37.05 3.08 -44.25
C VAL A 778 -36.74 2.40 -42.91
N TYR A 779 -36.93 3.10 -41.79
CA TYR A 779 -36.75 2.54 -40.44
C TYR A 779 -37.99 1.74 -40.03
N THR A 780 -37.91 0.41 -40.07
CA THR A 780 -38.97 -0.46 -39.56
C THR A 780 -39.14 -0.27 -38.05
N PRO A 781 -40.28 -0.67 -37.46
CA PRO A 781 -40.47 -0.60 -36.01
C PRO A 781 -39.34 -1.26 -35.21
N GLU A 782 -38.82 -2.41 -35.67
CA GLU A 782 -37.70 -3.07 -34.98
C GLU A 782 -36.40 -2.26 -35.09
N LEU A 783 -36.09 -1.75 -36.30
CA LEU A 783 -34.89 -0.95 -36.52
C LEU A 783 -34.94 0.35 -35.73
N PHE A 784 -36.11 0.98 -35.67
CA PHE A 784 -36.38 2.19 -34.91
C PHE A 784 -36.10 2.01 -33.42
N GLU A 785 -36.60 0.93 -32.80
CA GLU A 785 -36.37 0.62 -31.39
C GLU A 785 -34.89 0.36 -31.10
N GLN A 786 -34.21 -0.36 -32.00
CA GLN A 786 -32.77 -0.61 -31.90
C GLN A 786 -31.97 0.69 -31.95
N LYS A 787 -32.26 1.58 -32.91
CA LYS A 787 -31.57 2.87 -33.06
C LYS A 787 -31.81 3.78 -31.88
N THR A 788 -33.05 3.87 -31.41
CA THR A 788 -33.44 4.64 -30.24
C THR A 788 -32.67 4.20 -29.00
N THR A 789 -32.57 2.89 -28.77
CA THR A 789 -31.83 2.31 -27.64
C THR A 789 -30.33 2.62 -27.73
N ALA A 790 -29.74 2.48 -28.93
CA ALA A 790 -28.33 2.78 -29.15
C ALA A 790 -28.00 4.26 -28.94
N VAL A 791 -28.87 5.17 -29.42
CA VAL A 791 -28.73 6.61 -29.22
C VAL A 791 -28.89 6.98 -27.75
N PHE A 792 -29.86 6.41 -27.04
CA PHE A 792 -30.02 6.64 -25.60
C PHE A 792 -28.79 6.19 -24.81
N GLN A 793 -28.25 5.00 -25.10
CA GLN A 793 -27.06 4.49 -24.44
C GLN A 793 -25.84 5.38 -24.71
N HIS A 794 -25.64 5.82 -25.96
CA HIS A 794 -24.59 6.77 -26.29
C HIS A 794 -24.72 8.08 -25.52
N VAL A 795 -25.93 8.65 -25.45
CA VAL A 795 -26.19 9.88 -24.68
C VAL A 795 -25.91 9.67 -23.18
N TYR A 796 -26.32 8.52 -22.64
CA TYR A 796 -26.08 8.17 -21.25
C TYR A 796 -24.58 8.07 -20.93
N ASP A 797 -23.79 7.48 -21.82
CA ASP A 797 -22.36 7.28 -21.60
C ASP A 797 -21.56 8.57 -21.83
N SER A 798 -21.90 9.33 -22.89
CA SER A 798 -21.10 10.45 -23.39
C SER A 798 -21.35 11.79 -22.68
N TYR A 799 -22.49 12.00 -22.00
CA TYR A 799 -22.88 13.32 -21.44
C TYR A 799 -23.11 13.34 -19.93
N TYR A 800 -22.23 13.97 -19.18
CA TYR A 800 -22.20 13.94 -17.71
C TYR A 800 -23.09 15.02 -17.06
N GLY A 801 -23.55 16.00 -17.84
CA GLY A 801 -24.39 17.12 -17.41
C GLY A 801 -23.64 18.45 -17.35
N TYR A 802 -24.37 19.57 -17.35
CA TYR A 802 -23.83 20.94 -17.23
C TYR A 802 -22.76 21.29 -18.30
N GLY A 803 -23.00 20.90 -19.55
CA GLY A 803 -22.10 21.15 -20.67
C GLY A 803 -20.85 20.26 -20.71
N ARG A 804 -20.66 19.34 -19.74
CA ARG A 804 -19.55 18.37 -19.73
C ARG A 804 -19.94 17.09 -20.50
N SER A 805 -19.13 16.74 -21.49
CA SER A 805 -19.23 15.52 -22.29
C SER A 805 -17.85 15.02 -22.71
N VAL A 806 -17.79 13.85 -23.34
CA VAL A 806 -16.56 13.35 -23.98
C VAL A 806 -16.07 14.26 -25.12
N TYR A 807 -16.90 15.20 -25.59
CA TYR A 807 -16.62 16.11 -26.70
C TYR A 807 -16.17 17.52 -26.25
N THR A 808 -16.10 17.81 -24.94
CA THR A 808 -15.79 19.17 -24.43
C THR A 808 -14.31 19.55 -24.51
N ALA A 809 -13.42 18.61 -24.86
CA ALA A 809 -11.98 18.79 -25.00
C ALA A 809 -11.42 18.17 -26.29
N ALA A 810 -12.29 17.88 -27.26
CA ALA A 810 -11.93 17.37 -28.58
C ALA A 810 -11.72 18.51 -29.58
#